data_AF-A0A2E9IWU8-F1
#
_entry.id   AF-A0A2E9IWU8-F1
#
_cell.length_a   1.000
_cell.length_b   1.000
_cell.length_c   1.000
_cell.angle_alpha   90.00
_cell.angle_beta   90.00
_cell.angle_gamma   90.00
#
_symmetry.space_group_name_H-M   'P 1'
#
loop_
_entity.id
_entity.type
_entity.pdbx_description
1 polymer ?
#
loop_
_entity_poly.entity_id
_entity_poly.type
_entity_poly.pdbx_seq_one_letter_code
_entity_poly.pdbx_strand_id
1 'polypeptide(L)'
;MSKPASKATSQFEPATRLALLRSLWRSRLGDLREQSLIRQGKGWFHISGMGHEALAAVALSLEPEDYAFPYYRDRAFCLQRGLTDRDMALAFYAKRESSSGGRQLTGHFSDRKLNIWSHPSPVGAHLLPACGAAWGMQLDGKDGVVYASLGEASARQGDFFEAVCFAKERKLPVVFVVEDNRIAISTSTAETNPIALGVLNSEEWQRVDGSDVEAVAAAGKVAVAHARAGQGPAFIWCDVERFSNHSSADDQRMYRAADELEAMHARDPIAIFQQAMIKDGLLTEASAKALEEEIREEMRAAYKAAGADVDPLAEECDLHLHGALSTPDAMPKLELGESCRILDAVNQTFHSAMDTMPEVVFFGEDIADPKGGVFNLTKGLSKKDPLRAVNSPLAESTIMGVSVGLASYGKRPCFEIQFVDFIYPGWNQLVSNMATLRWRSFGQWKCPLVIYAPCGGYLPGGALWHSQSGEGSFARVPGIRVVVPSTPADAAGLFWTALHGEDPTIILLPKHLMWAEQRVQQVAAVPLGVARTVREGLLVTLVTWGNCVELVDEVLETMEGDVDVEVIDLRSIQPWDREAIADSVQKTGRLMIVQEDNISGSVGQMIVAEMCSDEDVLRSLKSPPVIVSKADVHVGFNPIYEYAALPDRERVAAALERLLASTLQTTLEQARAPAPMRASVTDSSDMIASEESAPFSSSKMITVPILGEGIRVARVVSILKQSGDAVLADDALCEVETDKAVFPIESDEDGVLGDWLISEGDEVEVGQDLVPLQMQGGEPDSDAVSRPAVAAEASESEAQPEAGLKRQQGGLSPEAVKQLQGIVPATIEVTCRWENVRDARLRSKKTPGGTLSTATMSAWAVLQAMKKHERFASVVRGHELVYDPDRFDLGVAVALPGDVLETAVVKHANAIEWDAFSDVFNEALRRTRHGEVESKNRVPLSISSMGAYNVRSAIPIVVPPSLATLFIGAPYVLPDPKSKTSETMEVVSLVLTFDHRWINGVGAASFLSDVRKGIERFDLV
;
A
#
# COMPACT_ATOMS: atom_id res chain seq x y z
N MET A 1 -14.73 -15.01 46.35
CA MET A 1 -15.90 -15.90 46.54
C MET A 1 -17.05 -15.11 47.13
N SER A 2 -17.98 -14.66 46.28
CA SER A 2 -19.25 -14.03 46.67
C SER A 2 -20.41 -14.95 46.26
N LYS A 3 -21.48 -14.94 47.07
CA LYS A 3 -22.71 -15.74 46.92
C LYS A 3 -23.36 -15.60 45.52
N PRO A 4 -24.09 -16.62 45.04
CA PRO A 4 -24.79 -16.56 43.75
C PRO A 4 -25.89 -15.51 43.82
N ALA A 5 -25.86 -14.56 42.88
CA ALA A 5 -26.89 -13.55 42.73
C ALA A 5 -28.23 -14.20 42.35
N SER A 6 -29.29 -13.70 42.98
CA SER A 6 -30.69 -13.87 42.64
C SER A 6 -30.92 -13.81 41.12
N LYS A 7 -31.77 -14.69 40.57
CA LYS A 7 -32.25 -14.66 39.17
C LYS A 7 -32.63 -13.23 38.78
N ALA A 8 -31.77 -12.58 38.00
CA ALA A 8 -32.11 -11.29 37.42
C ALA A 8 -33.07 -11.54 36.26
N THR A 9 -34.32 -11.09 36.42
CA THR A 9 -35.25 -10.89 35.31
C THR A 9 -34.61 -9.90 34.33
N SER A 10 -34.68 -10.15 33.03
CA SER A 10 -34.14 -9.25 31.99
C SER A 10 -34.61 -7.80 32.20
N GLN A 11 -33.72 -6.84 31.95
CA GLN A 11 -34.00 -5.41 32.11
C GLN A 11 -34.72 -4.80 30.90
N PHE A 12 -34.90 -5.55 29.82
CA PHE A 12 -35.49 -5.08 28.57
C PHE A 12 -36.91 -5.59 28.38
N GLU A 13 -37.75 -4.73 27.81
CA GLU A 13 -39.05 -5.14 27.29
C GLU A 13 -38.89 -6.23 26.23
N PRO A 14 -39.81 -7.22 26.15
CA PRO A 14 -39.72 -8.32 25.18
C PRO A 14 -39.51 -7.89 23.73
N ALA A 15 -40.14 -6.79 23.31
CA ALA A 15 -40.00 -6.24 21.96
C ALA A 15 -38.56 -5.78 21.67
N THR A 16 -37.91 -5.13 22.64
CA THR A 16 -36.52 -4.67 22.51
C THR A 16 -35.56 -5.85 22.39
N ARG A 17 -35.76 -6.91 23.18
CA ARG A 17 -34.95 -8.14 23.08
C ARG A 17 -35.07 -8.79 21.71
N LEU A 18 -36.30 -8.88 21.18
CA LEU A 18 -36.54 -9.46 19.85
C LEU A 18 -35.93 -8.61 18.72
N ALA A 19 -36.07 -7.29 18.80
CA ALA A 19 -35.47 -6.37 17.84
C ALA A 19 -33.93 -6.48 17.85
N LEU A 20 -33.32 -6.50 19.04
CA LEU A 20 -31.88 -6.68 19.20
C LEU A 20 -31.43 -8.03 18.63
N LEU A 21 -32.11 -9.13 18.97
CA LEU A 21 -31.79 -10.46 18.42
C LEU A 21 -31.85 -10.47 16.89
N ARG A 22 -32.81 -9.77 16.27
CA ARG A 22 -32.89 -9.62 14.81
C ARG A 22 -31.66 -8.92 14.25
N SER A 23 -31.21 -7.82 14.87
CA SER A 23 -29.98 -7.11 14.47
C SER A 23 -28.73 -7.99 14.58
N LEU A 24 -28.61 -8.78 15.66
CA LEU A 24 -27.49 -9.71 15.83
C LEU A 24 -27.47 -10.77 14.71
N TRP A 25 -28.62 -11.38 14.42
CA TRP A 25 -28.74 -12.37 13.33
C TRP A 25 -28.48 -11.76 11.96
N ARG A 26 -28.93 -10.52 11.69
CA ARG A 26 -28.62 -9.80 10.45
C ARG A 26 -27.11 -9.62 10.27
N SER A 27 -26.38 -9.26 11.33
CA SER A 27 -24.92 -9.18 11.29
C SER A 27 -24.29 -10.52 10.90
N ARG A 28 -24.60 -11.60 11.65
CA ARG A 28 -24.05 -12.95 11.45
C ARG A 28 -24.37 -13.52 10.07
N LEU A 29 -25.62 -13.41 9.64
CA LEU A 29 -26.07 -13.97 8.35
C LEU A 29 -25.57 -13.15 7.16
N GLY A 30 -25.40 -11.84 7.33
CA GLY A 30 -24.72 -10.97 6.38
C GLY A 30 -23.26 -11.38 6.16
N ASP A 31 -22.49 -11.57 7.23
CA ASP A 31 -21.09 -12.04 7.14
C ASP A 31 -20.98 -13.41 6.46
N LEU A 32 -21.82 -14.38 6.85
CA LEU A 32 -21.85 -15.69 6.19
C LEU A 32 -22.22 -15.60 4.71
N ARG A 33 -23.08 -14.65 4.34
CA ARG A 33 -23.44 -14.39 2.95
C ARG A 33 -22.26 -13.81 2.17
N GLU A 34 -21.57 -12.81 2.71
CA GLU A 34 -20.38 -12.21 2.12
C GLU A 34 -19.26 -13.24 1.92
N GLN A 35 -18.95 -14.06 2.94
CA GLN A 35 -17.98 -15.15 2.82
C GLN A 35 -18.33 -16.15 1.70
N SER A 36 -19.62 -16.48 1.58
CA SER A 36 -20.11 -17.35 0.50
C SER A 36 -19.93 -16.70 -0.88
N LEU A 37 -20.16 -15.39 -0.99
CA LEU A 37 -20.02 -14.63 -2.24
C LEU A 37 -18.55 -14.44 -2.64
N ILE A 38 -17.65 -14.22 -1.68
CA ILE A 38 -16.20 -14.18 -1.93
C ILE A 38 -15.72 -15.49 -2.55
N ARG A 39 -16.13 -16.65 -2.00
CA ARG A 39 -15.80 -17.97 -2.58
C ARG A 39 -16.39 -18.19 -3.98
N GLN A 40 -17.38 -17.40 -4.39
CA GLN A 40 -17.97 -17.41 -5.73
C GLN A 40 -17.32 -16.38 -6.67
N GLY A 41 -16.30 -15.63 -6.23
CA GLY A 41 -15.67 -14.56 -7.01
C GLY A 41 -16.56 -13.33 -7.19
N LYS A 42 -17.53 -13.09 -6.29
CA LYS A 42 -18.50 -11.99 -6.38
C LYS A 42 -18.22 -10.83 -5.44
N GLY A 43 -17.02 -10.74 -4.87
CA GLY A 43 -16.61 -9.61 -4.03
C GLY A 43 -15.09 -9.53 -4.01
N TRP A 44 -14.58 -8.38 -3.57
CA TRP A 44 -13.16 -8.06 -3.63
C TRP A 44 -12.41 -8.42 -2.35
N PHE A 45 -13.03 -8.14 -1.19
CA PHE A 45 -12.45 -8.35 0.13
C PHE A 45 -13.55 -8.43 1.19
N HIS A 46 -13.35 -9.23 2.23
CA HIS A 46 -14.29 -9.33 3.35
C HIS A 46 -13.58 -9.36 4.69
N ILE A 47 -14.06 -8.54 5.63
CA ILE A 47 -13.67 -8.54 7.04
C ILE A 47 -14.91 -8.84 7.87
N SER A 48 -14.86 -9.90 8.66
CA SER A 48 -16.01 -10.36 9.45
C SER A 48 -16.06 -9.70 10.83
N GLY A 49 -17.28 -9.33 11.26
CA GLY A 49 -17.62 -8.96 12.64
C GLY A 49 -18.16 -10.13 13.48
N MET A 50 -18.05 -11.38 13.02
CA MET A 50 -18.58 -12.55 13.73
C MET A 50 -17.89 -12.77 15.08
N GLY A 51 -18.70 -12.85 16.13
CA GLY A 51 -18.30 -12.98 17.54
C GLY A 51 -18.24 -11.63 18.30
N HIS A 52 -18.40 -10.51 17.58
CA HIS A 52 -18.46 -9.16 18.15
C HIS A 52 -19.90 -8.62 18.27
N GLU A 53 -20.92 -9.44 17.98
CA GLU A 53 -22.27 -8.94 17.74
C GLU A 53 -22.93 -8.28 18.96
N ALA A 54 -22.56 -8.68 20.19
CA ALA A 54 -23.12 -8.13 21.41
C ALA A 54 -22.94 -6.60 21.53
N LEU A 55 -21.95 -6.01 20.86
CA LEU A 55 -21.75 -4.55 20.85
C LEU A 55 -22.92 -3.78 20.24
N ALA A 56 -23.78 -4.42 19.44
CA ALA A 56 -25.06 -3.86 19.04
C ALA A 56 -25.85 -3.31 20.24
N ALA A 57 -25.76 -3.96 21.40
CA ALA A 57 -26.52 -3.57 22.57
C ALA A 57 -26.09 -2.20 23.16
N VAL A 58 -24.87 -1.72 22.89
CA VAL A 58 -24.41 -0.37 23.29
C VAL A 58 -25.21 0.71 22.56
N ALA A 59 -25.50 0.49 21.28
CA ALA A 59 -26.26 1.45 20.45
C ALA A 59 -27.69 1.71 20.96
N LEU A 60 -28.26 0.84 21.78
CA LEU A 60 -29.58 1.06 22.42
C LEU A 60 -29.58 2.27 23.37
N SER A 61 -28.42 2.69 23.86
CA SER A 61 -28.28 3.82 24.77
C SER A 61 -27.97 5.13 24.04
N LEU A 62 -27.71 5.09 22.74
CA LEU A 62 -27.38 6.27 21.93
C LEU A 62 -28.63 6.91 21.33
N GLU A 63 -28.57 8.23 21.16
CA GLU A 63 -29.60 9.04 20.54
C GLU A 63 -29.25 9.36 19.08
N PRO A 64 -30.22 9.79 18.24
CA PRO A 64 -29.97 10.09 16.82
C PRO A 64 -28.86 11.14 16.58
N GLU A 65 -28.69 12.10 17.48
CA GLU A 65 -27.69 13.18 17.40
C GLU A 65 -26.29 12.74 17.87
N ASP A 66 -26.16 11.54 18.45
CA ASP A 66 -24.87 11.01 18.90
C ASP A 66 -24.01 10.56 17.71
N TYR A 67 -22.70 10.73 17.84
CA TYR A 67 -21.73 10.33 16.81
C TYR A 67 -21.14 8.97 17.10
N ALA A 68 -20.82 8.23 16.03
CA ALA A 68 -20.14 6.95 16.12
C ALA A 68 -18.87 6.95 15.27
N PHE A 69 -17.78 6.53 15.88
CA PHE A 69 -16.47 6.30 15.29
C PHE A 69 -16.14 4.81 15.44
N PRO A 70 -16.78 3.94 14.62
CA PRO A 70 -16.75 2.51 14.82
C PRO A 70 -15.41 1.88 14.41
N TYR A 71 -15.12 0.72 14.99
CA TYR A 71 -14.09 -0.19 14.52
C TYR A 71 -14.58 -0.96 13.29
N TYR A 72 -13.68 -1.47 12.45
CA TYR A 72 -14.08 -2.21 11.25
C TYR A 72 -14.84 -3.52 11.56
N ARG A 73 -14.86 -4.00 12.81
CA ARG A 73 -15.62 -5.18 13.26
C ARG A 73 -17.02 -4.86 13.81
N ASP A 74 -17.38 -3.57 13.94
CA ASP A 74 -18.65 -3.10 14.51
C ASP A 74 -19.87 -3.23 13.59
N ARG A 75 -19.91 -4.29 12.79
CA ARG A 75 -21.02 -4.53 11.87
C ARG A 75 -22.37 -4.53 12.59
N ALA A 76 -22.47 -5.27 13.69
CA ALA A 76 -23.72 -5.38 14.46
C ALA A 76 -24.11 -4.05 15.13
N PHE A 77 -23.13 -3.30 15.64
CA PHE A 77 -23.35 -1.95 16.17
C PHE A 77 -23.91 -1.01 15.10
N CYS A 78 -23.31 -0.99 13.91
CA CYS A 78 -23.75 -0.09 12.85
C CYS A 78 -25.13 -0.47 12.29
N LEU A 79 -25.46 -1.77 12.19
CA LEU A 79 -26.81 -2.23 11.87
C LEU A 79 -27.83 -1.77 12.92
N GLN A 80 -27.50 -1.91 14.21
CA GLN A 80 -28.37 -1.47 15.30
C GLN A 80 -28.52 0.07 15.33
N ARG A 81 -27.48 0.81 14.92
CA ARG A 81 -27.51 2.28 14.79
C ARG A 81 -28.37 2.76 13.63
N GLY A 82 -28.60 1.92 12.63
CA GLY A 82 -29.56 2.17 11.55
C GLY A 82 -29.08 1.87 10.13
N LEU A 83 -27.83 1.40 9.92
CA LEU A 83 -27.41 0.96 8.60
C LEU A 83 -28.28 -0.22 8.13
N THR A 84 -28.69 -0.20 6.87
CA THR A 84 -29.54 -1.25 6.32
C THR A 84 -28.71 -2.40 5.76
N ASP A 85 -29.35 -3.56 5.58
CA ASP A 85 -28.71 -4.72 4.93
C ASP A 85 -28.31 -4.39 3.48
N ARG A 86 -29.04 -3.48 2.83
CA ARG A 86 -28.72 -2.97 1.50
C ARG A 86 -27.45 -2.13 1.54
N ASP A 87 -27.28 -1.25 2.52
CA ASP A 87 -26.09 -0.41 2.65
C ASP A 87 -24.84 -1.28 2.86
N MET A 88 -24.95 -2.30 3.73
CA MET A 88 -23.89 -3.30 3.93
C MET A 88 -23.57 -4.06 2.64
N ALA A 89 -24.59 -4.48 1.89
CA ALA A 89 -24.40 -5.19 0.63
C ALA A 89 -23.78 -4.31 -0.46
N LEU A 90 -24.16 -3.03 -0.57
CA LEU A 90 -23.55 -2.09 -1.52
C LEU A 90 -22.07 -1.86 -1.20
N ALA A 91 -21.74 -1.69 0.09
CA ALA A 91 -20.36 -1.58 0.53
C ALA A 91 -19.57 -2.85 0.21
N PHE A 92 -20.14 -4.04 0.44
CA PHE A 92 -19.52 -5.32 0.08
C PHE A 92 -19.13 -5.43 -1.40
N TYR A 93 -20.04 -5.02 -2.28
CA TYR A 93 -19.82 -5.06 -3.72
C TYR A 93 -19.02 -3.85 -4.25
N ALA A 94 -18.67 -2.88 -3.40
CA ALA A 94 -18.06 -1.60 -3.78
C ALA A 94 -18.89 -0.84 -4.85
N LYS A 95 -20.22 -0.82 -4.70
CA LYS A 95 -21.13 -0.17 -5.65
C LYS A 95 -21.09 1.36 -5.54
N ARG A 96 -21.47 2.04 -6.62
CA ARG A 96 -21.49 3.51 -6.70
C ARG A 96 -22.39 4.15 -5.65
N GLU A 97 -23.55 3.54 -5.35
CA GLU A 97 -24.49 4.06 -4.35
C GLU A 97 -24.12 3.72 -2.90
N SER A 98 -22.98 3.05 -2.66
CA SER A 98 -22.47 2.86 -1.31
C SER A 98 -22.05 4.20 -0.68
N SER A 99 -21.92 4.24 0.65
CA SER A 99 -21.51 5.45 1.37
C SER A 99 -20.12 5.99 0.99
N SER A 100 -19.31 5.20 0.30
CA SER A 100 -17.97 5.55 -0.17
C SER A 100 -17.86 5.65 -1.69
N GLY A 101 -18.94 5.42 -2.44
CA GLY A 101 -18.87 5.32 -3.90
C GLY A 101 -17.97 4.19 -4.40
N GLY A 102 -17.78 3.14 -3.60
CA GLY A 102 -16.88 2.03 -3.91
C GLY A 102 -15.40 2.27 -3.57
N ARG A 103 -15.07 3.39 -2.91
CA ARG A 103 -13.67 3.78 -2.61
C ARG A 103 -13.10 3.17 -1.33
N GLN A 104 -13.96 2.67 -0.45
CA GLN A 104 -13.57 2.10 0.83
C GLN A 104 -13.66 0.57 0.84
N LEU A 105 -12.78 -0.05 1.62
CA LEU A 105 -12.86 -1.48 1.93
C LEU A 105 -14.13 -1.81 2.71
N THR A 106 -14.54 -3.08 2.63
CA THR A 106 -15.62 -3.62 3.46
C THR A 106 -15.26 -3.50 4.95
N GLY A 107 -16.24 -3.18 5.78
CA GLY A 107 -16.03 -2.89 7.21
C GLY A 107 -15.69 -1.43 7.52
N HIS A 108 -15.34 -0.59 6.53
CA HIS A 108 -15.18 0.85 6.75
C HIS A 108 -16.53 1.58 6.67
N PHE A 109 -17.31 1.49 7.74
CA PHE A 109 -18.64 2.08 7.82
C PHE A 109 -18.60 3.61 7.68
N SER A 110 -19.63 4.17 7.04
CA SER A 110 -19.84 5.61 6.93
C SER A 110 -21.32 5.87 6.63
N ASP A 111 -21.92 6.82 7.34
CA ASP A 111 -23.22 7.41 6.99
C ASP A 111 -23.36 8.75 7.72
N ARG A 112 -23.46 9.85 6.96
CA ARG A 112 -23.58 11.18 7.56
C ARG A 112 -24.92 11.41 8.28
N LYS A 113 -26.02 10.78 7.85
CA LYS A 113 -27.35 10.98 8.46
C LYS A 113 -27.46 10.30 9.82
N LEU A 114 -26.75 9.19 9.99
CA LEU A 114 -26.64 8.44 11.25
C LEU A 114 -25.44 8.87 12.10
N ASN A 115 -24.70 9.90 11.67
CA ASN A 115 -23.45 10.35 12.30
C ASN A 115 -22.42 9.20 12.50
N ILE A 116 -22.39 8.24 11.58
CA ILE A 116 -21.37 7.18 11.52
C ILE A 116 -20.20 7.71 10.69
N TRP A 117 -19.12 8.05 11.37
CA TRP A 117 -17.95 8.68 10.76
C TRP A 117 -17.14 7.69 9.92
N SER A 118 -16.66 8.13 8.76
CA SER A 118 -15.88 7.28 7.84
C SER A 118 -14.46 7.06 8.37
N HIS A 119 -14.22 5.93 9.03
CA HIS A 119 -12.89 5.60 9.56
C HIS A 119 -11.93 5.08 8.47
N PRO A 120 -10.60 5.28 8.64
CA PRO A 120 -9.60 4.75 7.73
C PRO A 120 -9.06 3.39 8.21
N SER A 121 -8.29 2.68 7.37
CA SER A 121 -7.65 1.41 7.76
C SER A 121 -6.61 1.52 8.87
N PRO A 122 -5.76 2.56 8.95
CA PRO A 122 -4.82 2.72 10.06
C PRO A 122 -5.57 2.77 11.38
N VAL A 123 -5.51 1.66 12.11
CA VAL A 123 -6.31 1.45 13.32
C VAL A 123 -5.94 2.46 14.40
N GLY A 124 -6.94 2.93 15.15
CA GLY A 124 -6.75 3.94 16.20
C GLY A 124 -6.70 5.38 15.68
N ALA A 125 -6.45 5.61 14.38
CA ALA A 125 -6.36 6.96 13.82
C ALA A 125 -7.68 7.75 13.91
N HIS A 126 -8.82 7.09 14.05
CA HIS A 126 -10.14 7.71 14.19
C HIS A 126 -10.46 8.20 15.61
N LEU A 127 -9.66 7.84 16.62
CA LEU A 127 -9.94 8.18 18.02
C LEU A 127 -9.74 9.65 18.35
N LEU A 128 -8.69 10.28 17.81
CA LEU A 128 -8.48 11.72 17.97
C LEU A 128 -9.56 12.56 17.26
N PRO A 129 -9.98 12.22 16.03
CA PRO A 129 -11.20 12.77 15.43
C PRO A 129 -12.46 12.58 16.28
N ALA A 130 -12.63 11.43 16.95
CA ALA A 130 -13.75 11.22 17.87
C ALA A 130 -13.73 12.23 19.02
N CYS A 131 -12.56 12.47 19.62
CA CYS A 131 -12.38 13.52 20.62
C CYS A 131 -12.66 14.93 20.05
N GLY A 132 -12.26 15.21 18.81
CA GLY A 132 -12.56 16.49 18.18
C GLY A 132 -14.05 16.74 17.97
N ALA A 133 -14.81 15.72 17.55
CA ALA A 133 -16.26 15.83 17.44
C ALA A 133 -16.91 16.07 18.81
N ALA A 134 -16.49 15.33 19.83
CA ALA A 134 -16.99 15.49 21.21
C ALA A 134 -16.67 16.90 21.78
N TRP A 135 -15.49 17.42 21.49
CA TRP A 135 -15.13 18.79 21.87
C TRP A 135 -15.96 19.82 21.11
N GLY A 136 -16.25 19.60 19.82
CA GLY A 136 -17.16 20.43 19.04
C GLY A 136 -18.57 20.50 19.65
N MET A 137 -19.10 19.35 20.09
CA MET A 137 -20.38 19.27 20.79
C MET A 137 -20.37 20.05 22.11
N GLN A 138 -19.28 19.93 22.88
CA GLN A 138 -19.09 20.67 24.12
C GLN A 138 -19.03 22.19 23.88
N LEU A 139 -18.35 22.65 22.82
CA LEU A 139 -18.28 24.06 22.44
C LEU A 139 -19.66 24.61 22.03
N ASP A 140 -20.50 23.79 21.41
CA ASP A 140 -21.90 24.14 21.07
C ASP A 140 -22.88 23.98 22.25
N GLY A 141 -22.41 23.49 23.40
CA GLY A 141 -23.26 23.21 24.55
C GLY A 141 -24.30 22.11 24.30
N LYS A 142 -24.03 21.20 23.36
CA LYS A 142 -24.90 20.03 23.09
C LYS A 142 -24.58 18.90 24.06
N ASP A 143 -25.60 18.14 24.42
CA ASP A 143 -25.55 17.03 25.37
C ASP A 143 -25.31 15.66 24.72
N GLY A 144 -25.03 15.62 23.42
CA GLY A 144 -24.79 14.35 22.74
C GLY A 144 -23.46 13.70 23.13
N VAL A 145 -23.33 12.43 22.79
CA VAL A 145 -22.21 11.54 23.13
C VAL A 145 -21.52 11.05 21.86
N VAL A 146 -20.21 10.79 21.97
CA VAL A 146 -19.43 10.14 20.92
C VAL A 146 -19.09 8.71 21.35
N TYR A 147 -19.52 7.72 20.58
CA TYR A 147 -19.06 6.35 20.68
C TYR A 147 -17.79 6.17 19.84
N ALA A 148 -16.73 5.64 20.42
CA ALA A 148 -15.48 5.35 19.71
C ALA A 148 -14.94 3.97 20.11
N SER A 149 -14.75 3.10 19.13
CA SER A 149 -14.36 1.71 19.36
C SER A 149 -13.13 1.29 18.58
N LEU A 150 -12.44 0.26 19.08
CA LEU A 150 -11.22 -0.27 18.48
C LEU A 150 -10.93 -1.70 18.97
N GLY A 151 -10.08 -2.42 18.26
CA GLY A 151 -9.49 -3.66 18.78
C GLY A 151 -8.46 -3.42 19.88
N GLU A 152 -8.27 -4.39 20.77
CA GLU A 152 -7.27 -4.38 21.83
C GLU A 152 -5.83 -4.22 21.33
N ALA A 153 -5.54 -4.79 20.16
CA ALA A 153 -4.24 -4.64 19.50
C ALA A 153 -3.99 -3.20 19.07
N SER A 154 -5.04 -2.51 18.63
CA SER A 154 -5.01 -1.12 18.20
C SER A 154 -4.85 -0.16 19.37
N ALA A 155 -5.16 -0.58 20.60
CA ALA A 155 -4.93 0.21 21.81
C ALA A 155 -3.42 0.39 22.13
N ARG A 156 -2.53 -0.21 21.33
CA ARG A 156 -1.08 0.01 21.38
C ARG A 156 -0.60 1.21 20.57
N GLN A 157 -1.46 1.80 19.74
CA GLN A 157 -1.10 2.95 18.90
C GLN A 157 -0.95 4.22 19.74
N GLY A 158 -0.04 5.13 19.34
CA GLY A 158 0.18 6.41 20.04
C GLY A 158 -1.12 7.23 20.16
N ASP A 159 -1.87 7.32 19.05
CA ASP A 159 -3.15 8.02 18.96
C ASP A 159 -4.18 7.56 20.01
N PHE A 160 -4.14 6.30 20.45
CA PHE A 160 -5.03 5.81 21.51
C PHE A 160 -4.73 6.48 22.85
N PHE A 161 -3.46 6.53 23.26
CA PHE A 161 -3.08 7.14 24.53
C PHE A 161 -3.28 8.65 24.50
N GLU A 162 -2.95 9.29 23.38
CA GLU A 162 -3.23 10.70 23.15
C GLU A 162 -4.73 11.02 23.26
N ALA A 163 -5.60 10.23 22.61
CA ALA A 163 -7.04 10.41 22.68
C ALA A 163 -7.59 10.24 24.10
N VAL A 164 -7.14 9.21 24.84
CA VAL A 164 -7.54 8.99 26.25
C VAL A 164 -7.12 10.17 27.13
N CYS A 165 -5.88 10.65 26.99
CA CYS A 165 -5.37 11.79 27.74
C CYS A 165 -6.19 13.05 27.45
N PHE A 166 -6.38 13.39 26.18
CA PHE A 166 -7.10 14.59 25.76
C PHE A 166 -8.57 14.55 26.18
N ALA A 167 -9.23 13.39 26.07
CA ALA A 167 -10.62 13.21 26.50
C ALA A 167 -10.78 13.42 28.01
N LYS A 168 -9.85 12.91 28.82
CA LYS A 168 -9.86 13.10 30.27
C LYS A 168 -9.57 14.55 30.65
N GLU A 169 -8.56 15.16 30.04
CA GLU A 169 -8.16 16.54 30.27
C GLU A 169 -9.36 17.49 30.13
N ARG A 170 -10.15 17.31 29.06
CA ARG A 170 -11.28 18.19 28.73
C ARG A 170 -12.63 17.70 29.24
N LYS A 171 -12.66 16.54 29.90
CA LYS A 171 -13.90 15.84 30.30
C LYS A 171 -14.87 15.68 29.13
N LEU A 172 -14.37 15.20 27.99
CA LEU A 172 -15.16 15.06 26.77
C LEU A 172 -16.24 13.98 26.94
N PRO A 173 -17.44 14.15 26.35
CA PRO A 173 -18.51 13.16 26.37
C PRO A 173 -18.25 12.01 25.38
N VAL A 174 -17.18 11.23 25.60
CA VAL A 174 -16.77 10.11 24.75
C VAL A 174 -16.90 8.78 25.50
N VAL A 175 -17.43 7.75 24.86
CA VAL A 175 -17.43 6.37 25.35
C VAL A 175 -16.45 5.57 24.50
N PHE A 176 -15.31 5.20 25.09
CA PHE A 176 -14.32 4.33 24.46
C PHE A 176 -14.68 2.86 24.69
N VAL A 177 -14.72 2.07 23.63
CA VAL A 177 -15.00 0.62 23.69
C VAL A 177 -13.88 -0.16 23.04
N VAL A 178 -13.11 -0.91 23.84
CA VAL A 178 -12.06 -1.81 23.34
C VAL A 178 -12.65 -3.21 23.17
N GLU A 179 -12.53 -3.75 21.98
CA GLU A 179 -12.92 -5.11 21.59
C GLU A 179 -11.75 -6.07 21.73
N ASP A 180 -11.74 -6.87 22.79
CA ASP A 180 -10.65 -7.80 23.10
C ASP A 180 -11.02 -9.24 22.72
N ASN A 181 -10.63 -9.61 21.49
CA ASN A 181 -10.65 -11.00 21.02
C ASN A 181 -9.33 -11.72 21.22
N ARG A 182 -8.36 -11.09 21.92
CA ARG A 182 -7.06 -11.65 22.31
C ARG A 182 -6.13 -11.98 21.13
N ILE A 183 -6.40 -11.48 19.92
CA ILE A 183 -5.60 -11.80 18.74
C ILE A 183 -5.55 -10.68 17.66
N ALA A 184 -4.34 -10.22 17.39
CA ALA A 184 -3.99 -9.29 16.33
C ALA A 184 -3.56 -10.04 15.06
N ILE A 185 -4.45 -10.19 14.09
CA ILE A 185 -4.22 -10.99 12.87
C ILE A 185 -3.93 -12.45 13.25
N SER A 186 -2.66 -12.80 13.45
CA SER A 186 -2.14 -14.11 13.87
C SER A 186 -1.37 -14.07 15.21
N THR A 187 -1.19 -12.89 15.79
CA THR A 187 -0.39 -12.70 17.01
C THR A 187 -1.30 -12.60 18.23
N SER A 188 -1.09 -13.44 19.24
CA SER A 188 -1.82 -13.34 20.51
C SER A 188 -1.51 -12.02 21.23
N THR A 189 -2.54 -11.39 21.77
CA THR A 189 -2.45 -10.13 22.53
C THR A 189 -2.72 -10.31 24.02
N ALA A 190 -2.93 -11.54 24.49
CA ALA A 190 -3.29 -11.85 25.87
C ALA A 190 -2.29 -11.30 26.90
N GLU A 191 -1.01 -11.19 26.53
CA GLU A 191 0.07 -10.69 27.39
C GLU A 191 0.63 -9.32 26.92
N THR A 192 0.18 -8.81 25.78
CA THR A 192 0.80 -7.64 25.13
C THR A 192 -0.14 -6.44 24.99
N ASN A 193 -1.43 -6.59 25.27
CA ASN A 193 -2.35 -5.46 25.29
C ASN A 193 -2.06 -4.51 26.48
N PRO A 194 -2.44 -3.21 26.41
CA PRO A 194 -2.11 -2.22 27.43
C PRO A 194 -2.59 -2.54 28.87
N ILE A 195 -3.72 -3.23 29.04
CA ILE A 195 -4.17 -3.68 30.37
C ILE A 195 -3.27 -4.80 30.89
N ALA A 196 -2.96 -5.79 30.06
CA ALA A 196 -2.09 -6.91 30.43
C ALA A 196 -0.67 -6.43 30.82
N LEU A 197 -0.18 -5.39 30.15
CA LEU A 197 1.11 -4.76 30.46
C LEU A 197 1.09 -3.85 31.71
N GLY A 198 -0.08 -3.59 32.31
CA GLY A 198 -0.23 -2.68 33.44
C GLY A 198 0.01 -1.20 33.10
N VAL A 199 -0.07 -0.83 31.81
CA VAL A 199 0.09 0.56 31.35
C VAL A 199 -1.19 1.36 31.59
N LEU A 200 -2.36 0.71 31.46
CA LEU A 200 -3.64 1.31 31.80
C LEU A 200 -4.06 0.95 33.24
N ASN A 201 -4.67 1.90 33.94
CA ASN A 201 -5.32 1.62 35.21
C ASN A 201 -6.59 0.80 34.96
N SER A 202 -6.54 -0.50 35.23
CA SER A 202 -7.65 -1.43 34.97
C SER A 202 -8.93 -1.11 35.75
N GLU A 203 -8.85 -0.36 36.85
CA GLU A 203 -10.03 0.04 37.63
C GLU A 203 -10.90 1.09 36.91
N GLU A 204 -10.32 1.83 35.95
CA GLU A 204 -11.06 2.81 35.15
C GLU A 204 -11.79 2.18 33.97
N TRP A 205 -11.40 0.97 33.57
CA TRP A 205 -11.96 0.26 32.42
C TRP A 205 -12.98 -0.76 32.89
N GLN A 206 -14.25 -0.53 32.57
CA GLN A 206 -15.30 -1.50 32.85
C GLN A 206 -15.11 -2.73 31.96
N ARG A 207 -14.59 -3.82 32.54
CA ARG A 207 -14.46 -5.09 31.83
C ARG A 207 -15.81 -5.81 31.74
N VAL A 208 -16.19 -6.25 30.54
CA VAL A 208 -17.49 -6.86 30.26
C VAL A 208 -17.32 -8.12 29.41
N ASP A 209 -18.07 -9.16 29.73
CA ASP A 209 -18.14 -10.38 28.92
C ASP A 209 -19.00 -10.13 27.67
N GLY A 210 -18.36 -10.09 26.50
CA GLY A 210 -19.01 -9.88 25.21
C GLY A 210 -19.90 -11.04 24.74
N SER A 211 -19.94 -12.17 25.47
CA SER A 211 -20.91 -13.24 25.22
C SER A 211 -22.27 -13.00 25.90
N ASP A 212 -22.34 -12.08 26.87
CA ASP A 212 -23.57 -11.67 27.55
C ASP A 212 -24.08 -10.33 26.98
N VAL A 213 -25.02 -10.42 26.04
CA VAL A 213 -25.62 -9.27 25.35
C VAL A 213 -26.27 -8.28 26.33
N GLU A 214 -26.91 -8.76 27.40
CA GLU A 214 -27.57 -7.87 28.36
C GLU A 214 -26.56 -7.17 29.28
N ALA A 215 -25.46 -7.84 29.63
CA ALA A 215 -24.36 -7.22 30.36
C ALA A 215 -23.68 -6.10 29.55
N VAL A 216 -23.44 -6.32 28.26
CA VAL A 216 -22.91 -5.29 27.34
C VAL A 216 -23.86 -4.10 27.26
N ALA A 217 -25.17 -4.35 27.17
CA ALA A 217 -26.17 -3.30 27.15
C ALA A 217 -26.19 -2.47 28.45
N ALA A 218 -26.11 -3.14 29.60
CA ALA A 218 -26.07 -2.48 30.90
C ALA A 218 -24.81 -1.61 31.06
N ALA A 219 -23.65 -2.09 30.61
CA ALA A 219 -22.41 -1.32 30.58
C ALA A 219 -22.53 -0.09 29.67
N GLY A 220 -23.05 -0.27 28.45
CA GLY A 220 -23.30 0.83 27.52
C GLY A 220 -24.21 1.91 28.12
N LYS A 221 -25.29 1.51 28.78
CA LYS A 221 -26.22 2.44 29.44
C LYS A 221 -25.54 3.29 30.52
N VAL A 222 -24.72 2.67 31.37
CA VAL A 222 -23.98 3.38 32.42
C VAL A 222 -22.94 4.32 31.82
N ALA A 223 -22.15 3.84 30.85
CA ALA A 223 -21.10 4.62 30.21
C ALA A 223 -21.64 5.83 29.43
N VAL A 224 -22.69 5.64 28.63
CA VAL A 224 -23.33 6.72 27.88
C VAL A 224 -23.95 7.75 28.83
N ALA A 225 -24.64 7.31 29.89
CA ALA A 225 -25.21 8.23 30.88
C ALA A 225 -24.13 9.04 31.61
N HIS A 226 -22.98 8.44 31.92
CA HIS A 226 -21.82 9.11 32.52
C HIS A 226 -21.26 10.21 31.59
N ALA A 227 -20.99 9.86 30.33
CA ALA A 227 -20.47 10.79 29.33
C ALA A 227 -21.46 11.95 29.06
N ARG A 228 -22.74 11.62 28.87
CA ARG A 228 -23.83 12.60 28.64
C ARG A 228 -24.02 13.56 29.81
N ALA A 229 -23.83 13.09 31.04
CA ALA A 229 -23.89 13.92 32.24
C ALA A 229 -22.68 14.87 32.41
N GLY A 230 -21.74 14.88 31.46
CA GLY A 230 -20.55 15.73 31.50
C GLY A 230 -19.53 15.31 32.55
N GLN A 231 -19.56 14.04 32.98
CA GLN A 231 -18.65 13.51 34.00
C GLN A 231 -17.27 13.14 33.44
N GLY A 232 -17.09 13.25 32.12
CA GLY A 232 -15.88 12.91 31.39
C GLY A 232 -16.06 11.67 30.53
N PRO A 233 -14.96 11.14 29.96
CA PRO A 233 -15.02 9.95 29.13
C PRO A 233 -15.32 8.70 29.97
N ALA A 234 -16.04 7.75 29.38
CA ALA A 234 -16.26 6.43 29.94
C ALA A 234 -15.50 5.36 29.13
N PHE A 235 -15.11 4.27 29.80
CA PHE A 235 -14.22 3.27 29.23
C PHE A 235 -14.79 1.86 29.43
N ILE A 236 -14.98 1.12 28.34
CA ILE A 236 -15.44 -0.27 28.32
C ILE A 236 -14.35 -1.13 27.68
N TRP A 237 -14.04 -2.26 28.31
CA TRP A 237 -13.16 -3.29 27.75
C TRP A 237 -13.97 -4.58 27.59
N CYS A 238 -14.34 -4.92 26.37
CA CYS A 238 -15.29 -5.99 26.07
C CYS A 238 -14.56 -7.25 25.59
N ASP A 239 -14.66 -8.34 26.36
CA ASP A 239 -14.08 -9.64 26.02
C ASP A 239 -14.95 -10.37 24.98
N VAL A 240 -14.56 -10.31 23.71
CA VAL A 240 -15.30 -10.89 22.58
C VAL A 240 -14.58 -12.11 22.00
N GLU A 241 -15.20 -12.79 21.03
CA GLU A 241 -14.56 -13.86 20.26
C GLU A 241 -14.42 -13.45 18.79
N ARG A 242 -13.39 -13.96 18.11
CA ARG A 242 -13.26 -13.83 16.65
C ARG A 242 -13.54 -15.18 16.01
N PHE A 243 -14.75 -15.37 15.48
CA PHE A 243 -15.21 -16.65 14.92
C PHE A 243 -14.71 -16.93 13.51
N SER A 244 -14.32 -15.90 12.76
CA SER A 244 -13.82 -16.04 11.40
C SER A 244 -12.34 -15.67 11.30
N ASN A 245 -11.78 -15.90 10.11
CA ASN A 245 -10.44 -15.47 9.74
C ASN A 245 -10.28 -13.95 9.94
N HIS A 246 -9.04 -13.46 10.03
CA HIS A 246 -8.79 -12.02 10.16
C HIS A 246 -9.45 -11.24 9.00
N SER A 247 -9.30 -11.78 7.78
CA SER A 247 -9.95 -11.34 6.54
C SER A 247 -10.17 -12.55 5.61
N SER A 248 -10.81 -12.31 4.46
CA SER A 248 -10.96 -13.32 3.41
C SER A 248 -9.64 -13.81 2.78
N ALA A 249 -8.53 -13.11 3.00
CA ALA A 249 -7.20 -13.48 2.53
C ALA A 249 -6.37 -14.24 3.57
N ASP A 250 -6.97 -14.58 4.72
CA ASP A 250 -6.33 -15.24 5.85
C ASP A 250 -6.98 -16.61 6.13
N ASP A 251 -6.27 -17.49 6.85
CA ASP A 251 -6.79 -18.75 7.38
C ASP A 251 -6.34 -18.96 8.83
N GLN A 252 -7.26 -18.78 9.77
CA GLN A 252 -6.93 -18.85 11.20
C GLN A 252 -6.52 -20.24 11.68
N ARG A 253 -6.83 -21.29 10.92
CA ARG A 253 -6.45 -22.67 11.25
C ARG A 253 -4.94 -22.90 11.15
N MET A 254 -4.22 -22.00 10.49
CA MET A 254 -2.76 -22.08 10.37
C MET A 254 -2.04 -21.71 11.67
N TYR A 255 -2.68 -20.93 12.55
CA TYR A 255 -2.03 -20.39 13.75
C TYR A 255 -2.88 -20.49 15.03
N ARG A 256 -4.13 -20.96 14.95
CA ARG A 256 -4.99 -21.26 16.11
C ARG A 256 -5.27 -22.75 16.19
N ALA A 257 -5.30 -23.27 17.41
CA ALA A 257 -5.53 -24.69 17.64
C ALA A 257 -7.01 -25.05 17.39
N ALA A 258 -7.29 -26.26 16.89
CA ALA A 258 -8.66 -26.66 16.53
C ALA A 258 -9.60 -26.70 17.74
N ASP A 259 -9.10 -27.11 18.91
CA ASP A 259 -9.85 -27.12 20.17
C ASP A 259 -10.17 -25.70 20.66
N GLU A 260 -9.27 -24.73 20.45
CA GLU A 260 -9.54 -23.30 20.68
C GLU A 260 -10.69 -22.79 19.78
N LEU A 261 -10.65 -23.13 18.49
CA LEU A 261 -11.70 -22.78 17.51
C LEU A 261 -13.05 -23.45 17.81
N GLU A 262 -13.06 -24.65 18.37
CA GLU A 262 -14.30 -25.30 18.79
C GLU A 262 -14.84 -24.69 20.10
N ALA A 263 -13.96 -24.42 21.06
CA ALA A 263 -14.35 -23.91 22.38
C ALA A 263 -15.00 -22.52 22.34
N MET A 264 -14.56 -21.64 21.43
CA MET A 264 -15.11 -20.27 21.31
C MET A 264 -16.62 -20.26 21.01
N HIS A 265 -17.17 -21.28 20.34
CA HIS A 265 -18.60 -21.35 20.04
C HIS A 265 -19.48 -21.47 21.29
N ALA A 266 -18.92 -21.94 22.41
CA ALA A 266 -19.60 -21.92 23.70
C ALA A 266 -19.88 -20.49 24.21
N ARG A 267 -19.18 -19.49 23.67
CA ARG A 267 -19.31 -18.06 23.97
C ARG A 267 -20.02 -17.29 22.85
N ASP A 268 -20.80 -17.96 21.98
CA ASP A 268 -21.56 -17.26 20.92
C ASP A 268 -22.67 -16.37 21.52
N PRO A 269 -22.55 -15.03 21.41
CA PRO A 269 -23.50 -14.11 22.04
C PRO A 269 -24.93 -14.29 21.51
N ILE A 270 -25.07 -14.66 20.23
CA ILE A 270 -26.38 -14.85 19.61
C ILE A 270 -27.05 -16.09 20.20
N ALA A 271 -26.31 -17.19 20.29
CA ALA A 271 -26.82 -18.46 20.80
C ALA A 271 -27.22 -18.34 22.28
N ILE A 272 -26.37 -17.72 23.11
CA ILE A 272 -26.64 -17.50 24.53
C ILE A 272 -27.88 -16.62 24.72
N PHE A 273 -27.96 -15.49 24.00
CA PHE A 273 -29.08 -14.56 24.13
C PHE A 273 -30.41 -15.19 23.66
N GLN A 274 -30.40 -15.92 22.54
CA GLN A 274 -31.56 -16.64 22.03
C GLN A 274 -32.03 -17.74 23.00
N GLN A 275 -31.10 -18.54 23.55
CA GLN A 275 -31.41 -19.57 24.55
C GLN A 275 -32.04 -18.95 25.81
N ALA A 276 -31.53 -17.80 26.27
CA ALA A 276 -32.12 -17.07 27.39
C ALA A 276 -33.56 -16.62 27.09
N MET A 277 -33.83 -16.09 25.89
CA MET A 277 -35.18 -15.71 25.47
C MET A 277 -36.14 -16.90 25.38
N ILE A 278 -35.66 -18.08 24.95
CA ILE A 278 -36.46 -19.31 24.94
C ILE A 278 -36.80 -19.76 26.35
N LYS A 279 -35.81 -19.74 27.26
CA LYS A 279 -35.99 -20.08 28.67
C LYS A 279 -36.98 -19.14 29.38
N ASP A 280 -36.99 -17.87 29.01
CA ASP A 280 -37.90 -16.86 29.54
C ASP A 280 -39.31 -16.94 28.91
N GLY A 281 -39.53 -17.83 27.94
CA GLY A 281 -40.81 -18.03 27.26
C GLY A 281 -41.16 -16.97 26.21
N LEU A 282 -40.18 -16.15 25.80
CA LEU A 282 -40.37 -15.14 24.73
C LEU A 282 -40.27 -15.75 23.33
N LEU A 283 -39.53 -16.84 23.19
CA LEU A 283 -39.38 -17.59 21.95
C LEU A 283 -39.57 -19.09 22.21
N THR A 284 -39.93 -19.81 21.16
CA THR A 284 -39.79 -21.27 21.09
C THR A 284 -38.62 -21.60 20.17
N GLU A 285 -38.06 -22.80 20.28
CA GLU A 285 -37.05 -23.31 19.32
C GLU A 285 -37.53 -23.18 17.87
N ALA A 286 -38.81 -23.48 17.62
CA ALA A 286 -39.40 -23.39 16.29
C ALA A 286 -39.48 -21.94 15.78
N SER A 287 -39.92 -21.00 16.62
CA SER A 287 -40.01 -19.58 16.23
C SER A 287 -38.63 -18.93 16.09
N ALA A 288 -37.65 -19.32 16.89
CA ALA A 288 -36.26 -18.87 16.77
C ALA A 288 -35.64 -19.31 15.44
N LYS A 289 -35.80 -20.58 15.07
CA LYS A 289 -35.35 -21.10 13.77
C LYS A 289 -36.07 -20.43 12.59
N ALA A 290 -37.37 -20.18 12.73
CA ALA A 290 -38.14 -19.48 11.70
C ALA A 290 -37.63 -18.04 11.50
N LEU A 291 -37.32 -17.32 12.58
CA LEU A 291 -36.73 -15.98 12.53
C LEU A 291 -35.36 -15.98 11.83
N GLU A 292 -34.49 -16.95 12.15
CA GLU A 292 -33.19 -17.07 11.50
C GLU A 292 -33.33 -17.28 9.98
N GLU A 293 -34.23 -18.17 9.55
CA GLU A 293 -34.45 -18.46 8.13
C GLU A 293 -35.11 -17.28 7.40
N GLU A 294 -36.05 -16.58 8.05
CA GLU A 294 -36.63 -15.33 7.53
C GLU A 294 -35.53 -14.31 7.23
N ILE A 295 -34.66 -14.02 8.19
CA ILE A 295 -33.56 -13.07 8.03
C ILE A 295 -32.58 -13.57 6.96
N ARG A 296 -32.33 -14.87 6.87
CA ARG A 296 -31.45 -15.47 5.85
C ARG A 296 -31.97 -15.19 4.45
N GLU A 297 -33.26 -15.32 4.21
CA GLU A 297 -33.88 -14.98 2.93
C GLU A 297 -33.88 -13.46 2.68
N GLU A 298 -34.09 -12.63 3.70
CA GLU A 298 -33.92 -11.16 3.60
C GLU A 298 -32.49 -10.80 3.15
N MET A 299 -31.45 -11.39 3.75
CA MET A 299 -30.06 -11.18 3.36
C MET A 299 -29.82 -11.61 1.92
N ARG A 300 -30.34 -12.77 1.51
CA ARG A 300 -30.21 -13.22 0.11
C ARG A 300 -30.86 -12.23 -0.85
N ALA A 301 -32.04 -11.72 -0.54
CA ALA A 301 -32.74 -10.75 -1.35
C ALA A 301 -31.98 -9.41 -1.43
N ALA A 302 -31.52 -8.87 -0.29
CA ALA A 302 -30.77 -7.62 -0.22
C ALA A 302 -29.47 -7.69 -1.04
N TYR A 303 -28.65 -8.72 -0.86
CA TYR A 303 -27.41 -8.89 -1.61
C TYR A 303 -27.65 -9.16 -3.09
N LYS A 304 -28.73 -9.89 -3.45
CA LYS A 304 -29.09 -10.09 -4.86
C LYS A 304 -29.45 -8.75 -5.52
N ALA A 305 -30.21 -7.90 -4.83
CA ALA A 305 -30.60 -6.59 -5.34
C ALA A 305 -29.38 -5.66 -5.46
N ALA A 306 -28.55 -5.56 -4.42
CA ALA A 306 -27.35 -4.72 -4.41
C ALA A 306 -26.31 -5.16 -5.46
N GLY A 307 -26.15 -6.47 -5.68
CA GLY A 307 -25.22 -6.98 -6.70
C GLY A 307 -25.59 -6.59 -8.14
N ALA A 308 -26.86 -6.24 -8.38
CA ALA A 308 -27.36 -5.76 -9.68
C ALA A 308 -27.32 -4.22 -9.82
N ASP A 309 -26.86 -3.51 -8.79
CA ASP A 309 -26.78 -2.05 -8.79
C ASP A 309 -25.59 -1.54 -9.61
N VAL A 310 -25.56 -0.23 -9.87
CA VAL A 310 -24.56 0.40 -10.74
C VAL A 310 -23.17 0.37 -10.09
N ASP A 311 -22.17 -0.07 -10.87
CA ASP A 311 -20.76 0.00 -10.49
C ASP A 311 -20.23 1.44 -10.59
N PRO A 312 -19.17 1.81 -9.84
CA PRO A 312 -18.57 3.14 -9.95
C PRO A 312 -18.08 3.45 -11.37
N LEU A 313 -18.15 4.72 -11.76
CA LEU A 313 -17.70 5.20 -13.07
C LEU A 313 -16.23 5.65 -12.99
N ALA A 314 -15.43 5.35 -14.02
CA ALA A 314 -14.01 5.65 -14.03
C ALA A 314 -13.73 7.17 -14.02
N GLU A 315 -14.59 7.94 -14.69
CA GLU A 315 -14.57 9.40 -14.73
C GLU A 315 -14.90 10.06 -13.38
N GLU A 316 -15.36 9.31 -12.37
CA GLU A 316 -15.62 9.81 -11.02
C GLU A 316 -14.43 9.60 -10.09
N CYS A 317 -13.25 9.22 -10.59
CA CYS A 317 -12.09 8.90 -9.75
C CYS A 317 -11.59 10.11 -8.93
N ASP A 318 -11.65 11.31 -9.49
CA ASP A 318 -11.22 12.59 -8.88
C ASP A 318 -12.37 13.31 -8.14
N LEU A 319 -13.62 12.87 -8.34
CA LEU A 319 -14.78 13.51 -7.74
C LEU A 319 -14.65 13.55 -6.21
N HIS A 320 -14.98 14.71 -5.62
CA HIS A 320 -14.88 14.95 -4.17
C HIS A 320 -13.45 14.93 -3.60
N LEU A 321 -12.41 14.99 -4.44
CA LEU A 321 -11.04 15.19 -3.94
C LEU A 321 -10.89 16.56 -3.25
N HIS A 322 -11.45 17.60 -3.88
CA HIS A 322 -11.56 18.94 -3.32
C HIS A 322 -13.00 19.47 -3.46
N GLY A 323 -13.38 20.44 -2.64
CA GLY A 323 -14.52 21.32 -2.85
C GLY A 323 -14.21 22.43 -3.85
N ALA A 324 -15.24 23.20 -4.21
CA ALA A 324 -15.08 24.36 -5.06
C ALA A 324 -14.15 25.40 -4.40
N LEU A 325 -13.25 25.96 -5.19
CA LEU A 325 -12.52 27.16 -4.79
C LEU A 325 -13.53 28.30 -4.63
N SER A 326 -13.51 28.95 -3.48
CA SER A 326 -14.32 30.13 -3.22
C SER A 326 -13.45 31.19 -2.57
N THR A 327 -13.64 32.43 -2.98
CA THR A 327 -12.98 33.60 -2.40
C THR A 327 -14.05 34.46 -1.76
N PRO A 328 -13.93 34.79 -0.46
CA PRO A 328 -14.86 35.70 0.18
C PRO A 328 -14.88 37.06 -0.52
N ASP A 329 -16.08 37.57 -0.82
CA ASP A 329 -16.26 38.85 -1.53
C ASP A 329 -15.74 40.06 -0.73
N ALA A 330 -15.74 39.95 0.61
CA ALA A 330 -15.36 41.03 1.51
C ALA A 330 -14.35 40.55 2.56
N MET A 331 -13.35 41.39 2.80
CA MET A 331 -12.40 41.24 3.90
C MET A 331 -12.66 42.32 4.96
N PRO A 332 -12.53 42.00 6.25
CA PRO A 332 -12.57 42.99 7.32
C PRO A 332 -11.49 44.06 7.11
N LYS A 333 -11.80 45.29 7.50
CA LYS A 333 -10.82 46.38 7.47
C LYS A 333 -9.80 46.17 8.59
N LEU A 334 -8.56 45.85 8.22
CA LEU A 334 -7.45 45.72 9.15
C LEU A 334 -6.86 47.11 9.45
N GLU A 335 -6.55 47.38 10.72
CA GLU A 335 -5.90 48.60 11.20
C GLU A 335 -4.38 48.44 11.13
N LEU A 336 -3.84 48.38 9.91
CA LEU A 336 -2.40 48.31 9.66
C LEU A 336 -1.82 49.71 9.44
N GLY A 337 -0.57 49.93 9.86
CA GLY A 337 0.17 51.18 9.63
C GLY A 337 0.55 51.38 8.15
N GLU A 338 1.43 52.35 7.85
CA GLU A 338 2.00 52.50 6.50
C GLU A 338 2.92 51.32 6.13
N SER A 339 3.55 50.73 7.15
CA SER A 339 4.31 49.49 7.11
C SER A 339 3.85 48.55 8.23
N CYS A 340 3.97 47.25 8.03
CA CYS A 340 3.71 46.24 9.05
C CYS A 340 4.47 44.95 8.75
N ARG A 341 4.52 44.05 9.72
CA ARG A 341 5.07 42.70 9.55
C ARG A 341 3.96 41.72 9.25
N ILE A 342 4.29 40.56 8.66
CA ILE A 342 3.32 39.47 8.43
C ILE A 342 2.60 39.11 9.74
N LEU A 343 3.34 39.07 10.86
CA LEU A 343 2.77 38.74 12.17
C LEU A 343 1.66 39.72 12.62
N ASP A 344 1.79 41.01 12.30
CA ASP A 344 0.80 42.02 12.68
C ASP A 344 -0.48 41.84 11.86
N ALA A 345 -0.35 41.59 10.56
CA ALA A 345 -1.47 41.37 9.64
C ALA A 345 -2.24 40.07 9.93
N VAL A 346 -1.52 38.97 10.21
CA VAL A 346 -2.14 37.69 10.57
C VAL A 346 -2.85 37.79 11.91
N ASN A 347 -2.25 38.44 12.92
CA ASN A 347 -2.91 38.62 14.22
C ASN A 347 -4.24 39.36 14.10
N GLN A 348 -4.29 40.48 13.37
CA GLN A 348 -5.55 41.21 13.16
C GLN A 348 -6.57 40.41 12.34
N THR A 349 -6.12 39.59 11.40
CA THR A 349 -6.97 38.67 10.65
C THR A 349 -7.61 37.63 11.57
N PHE A 350 -6.85 37.05 12.50
CA PHE A 350 -7.38 36.10 13.48
C PHE A 350 -8.34 36.73 14.47
N HIS A 351 -8.07 37.96 14.92
CA HIS A 351 -9.02 38.71 15.76
C HIS A 351 -10.34 38.96 15.04
N SER A 352 -10.27 39.34 13.76
CA SER A 352 -11.45 39.54 12.92
C SER A 352 -12.23 38.23 12.73
N ALA A 353 -11.54 37.13 12.43
CA ALA A 353 -12.16 35.81 12.31
C ALA A 353 -12.85 35.38 13.60
N MET A 354 -12.21 35.57 14.76
CA MET A 354 -12.82 35.25 16.06
C MET A 354 -14.08 36.08 16.35
N ASP A 355 -14.13 37.32 15.86
CA ASP A 355 -15.27 38.24 16.01
C ASP A 355 -16.43 37.92 15.07
N THR A 356 -16.15 37.48 13.85
CA THR A 356 -17.19 37.30 12.81
C THR A 356 -17.56 35.84 12.56
N MET A 357 -16.74 34.87 12.95
CA MET A 357 -16.91 33.44 12.68
C MET A 357 -17.06 32.66 14.00
N PRO A 358 -18.29 32.42 14.49
CA PRO A 358 -18.51 31.70 15.76
C PRO A 358 -17.99 30.25 15.72
N GLU A 359 -17.89 29.66 14.54
CA GLU A 359 -17.40 28.31 14.31
C GLU A 359 -15.86 28.19 14.32
N VAL A 360 -15.11 29.30 14.28
CA VAL A 360 -13.64 29.27 14.27
C VAL A 360 -13.10 28.87 15.65
N VAL A 361 -12.12 27.98 15.67
CA VAL A 361 -11.44 27.53 16.88
C VAL A 361 -9.93 27.58 16.64
N PHE A 362 -9.18 28.17 17.55
CA PHE A 362 -7.73 28.21 17.57
C PHE A 362 -7.18 27.23 18.61
N PHE A 363 -6.26 26.38 18.18
CA PHE A 363 -5.62 25.36 19.02
C PHE A 363 -4.19 25.12 18.56
N GLY A 364 -3.28 24.97 19.50
CA GLY A 364 -1.87 24.74 19.20
C GLY A 364 -1.00 25.01 20.41
N GLU A 365 0.30 24.79 20.26
CA GLU A 365 1.22 24.89 21.39
C GLU A 365 1.51 26.35 21.71
N ASP A 366 1.42 26.73 22.98
CA ASP A 366 1.72 28.09 23.46
C ASP A 366 0.90 29.24 22.83
N ILE A 367 -0.18 28.96 22.10
CA ILE A 367 -1.01 29.97 21.44
C ILE A 367 -1.80 30.86 22.42
N ALA A 368 -2.00 30.42 23.66
CA ALA A 368 -2.73 31.19 24.66
C ALA A 368 -1.88 32.36 25.21
N ASP A 369 -2.57 33.42 25.61
CA ASP A 369 -2.00 34.51 26.41
C ASP A 369 -1.39 34.00 27.74
N PRO A 370 -0.33 34.63 28.26
CA PRO A 370 0.25 35.91 27.83
C PRO A 370 1.24 35.82 26.66
N LYS A 371 1.56 34.62 26.17
CA LYS A 371 2.53 34.41 25.09
C LYS A 371 1.90 34.71 23.72
N GLY A 372 0.84 33.99 23.34
CA GLY A 372 0.19 34.22 22.04
C GLY A 372 0.89 33.54 20.86
N GLY A 373 1.48 32.37 21.10
CA GLY A 373 2.32 31.63 20.15
C GLY A 373 3.79 32.07 20.20
N VAL A 374 4.70 31.25 19.67
CA VAL A 374 6.14 31.57 19.62
C VAL A 374 6.41 32.90 18.92
N PHE A 375 5.61 33.21 17.90
CA PHE A 375 5.72 34.42 17.08
C PHE A 375 4.65 35.48 17.37
N ASN A 376 3.89 35.35 18.47
CA ASN A 376 2.82 36.27 18.87
C ASN A 376 1.61 36.36 17.90
N LEU A 377 1.43 35.41 16.97
CA LEU A 377 0.36 35.42 15.96
C LEU A 377 -1.05 35.40 16.58
N THR A 378 -1.22 34.72 17.72
CA THR A 378 -2.52 34.51 18.39
C THR A 378 -2.67 35.37 19.65
N LYS A 379 -1.77 36.32 19.85
CA LYS A 379 -1.77 37.21 21.03
C LYS A 379 -3.10 37.94 21.19
N GLY A 380 -3.65 37.89 22.41
CA GLY A 380 -4.92 38.49 22.77
C GLY A 380 -6.16 37.61 22.49
N LEU A 381 -6.06 36.53 21.71
CA LEU A 381 -7.22 35.71 21.36
C LEU A 381 -7.78 34.95 22.56
N SER A 382 -6.94 34.33 23.40
CA SER A 382 -7.44 33.56 24.55
C SER A 382 -7.94 34.44 25.68
N LYS A 383 -7.49 35.71 25.76
CA LYS A 383 -8.14 36.71 26.62
C LYS A 383 -9.54 37.10 26.12
N LYS A 384 -9.73 37.13 24.80
CA LYS A 384 -11.01 37.45 24.16
C LYS A 384 -12.00 36.30 24.30
N ASP A 385 -11.55 35.08 24.03
CA ASP A 385 -12.34 33.86 24.17
C ASP A 385 -11.46 32.67 24.62
N PRO A 386 -11.46 32.34 25.93
CA PRO A 386 -10.64 31.27 26.49
C PRO A 386 -11.17 29.87 26.18
N LEU A 387 -12.33 29.72 25.54
CA LEU A 387 -12.86 28.43 25.12
C LEU A 387 -12.49 28.11 23.66
N ARG A 388 -12.43 29.15 22.82
CA ARG A 388 -12.11 29.02 21.39
C ARG A 388 -10.64 29.27 21.04
N ALA A 389 -9.82 29.85 21.92
CA ALA A 389 -8.38 29.94 21.73
C ALA A 389 -7.66 29.31 22.93
N VAL A 390 -7.16 28.09 22.74
CA VAL A 390 -6.64 27.25 23.85
C VAL A 390 -5.34 26.55 23.48
N ASN A 391 -4.46 26.37 24.47
CA ASN A 391 -3.24 25.60 24.27
C ASN A 391 -3.55 24.12 24.04
N SER A 392 -2.79 23.52 23.15
CA SER A 392 -2.70 22.06 23.01
C SER A 392 -1.72 21.45 23.99
N PRO A 393 -1.82 20.14 24.25
CA PRO A 393 -0.68 19.38 24.74
C PRO A 393 0.45 19.39 23.71
N LEU A 394 1.65 19.00 24.15
CA LEU A 394 2.82 18.81 23.30
C LEU A 394 2.69 17.47 22.56
N ALA A 395 1.80 17.44 21.58
CA ALA A 395 1.40 16.25 20.84
C ALA A 395 0.74 16.64 19.50
N GLU A 396 1.50 16.56 18.41
CA GLU A 396 1.06 17.05 17.11
C GLU A 396 0.00 16.15 16.46
N SER A 397 0.02 14.84 16.75
CA SER A 397 -1.08 13.95 16.34
C SER A 397 -2.39 14.40 16.98
N THR A 398 -2.41 14.75 18.28
CA THR A 398 -3.56 15.33 18.95
C THR A 398 -4.07 16.59 18.26
N ILE A 399 -3.20 17.54 17.96
CA ILE A 399 -3.57 18.80 17.26
C ILE A 399 -4.28 18.48 15.94
N MET A 400 -3.66 17.63 15.11
CA MET A 400 -4.18 17.32 13.78
C MET A 400 -5.44 16.45 13.82
N GLY A 401 -5.47 15.39 14.62
CA GLY A 401 -6.60 14.48 14.70
C GLY A 401 -7.85 15.14 15.30
N VAL A 402 -7.69 15.95 16.36
CA VAL A 402 -8.80 16.72 16.94
C VAL A 402 -9.32 17.76 15.96
N SER A 403 -8.46 18.37 15.15
CA SER A 403 -8.88 19.31 14.09
C SER A 403 -9.81 18.65 13.07
N VAL A 404 -9.52 17.40 12.66
CA VAL A 404 -10.40 16.65 11.75
C VAL A 404 -11.77 16.39 12.39
N GLY A 405 -11.79 16.03 13.67
CA GLY A 405 -13.03 15.81 14.41
C GLY A 405 -13.91 17.05 14.50
N LEU A 406 -13.31 18.19 14.88
CA LEU A 406 -13.99 19.48 14.93
C LEU A 406 -14.51 19.90 13.55
N ALA A 407 -13.69 19.77 12.52
CA ALA A 407 -14.04 20.13 11.14
C ALA A 407 -15.20 19.29 10.62
N SER A 408 -15.14 17.97 10.79
CA SER A 408 -16.18 17.05 10.33
C SER A 408 -17.47 17.09 11.15
N TYR A 409 -17.40 17.57 12.40
CA TYR A 409 -18.57 17.91 13.22
C TYR A 409 -19.30 19.14 12.67
N GLY A 410 -18.55 20.22 12.36
CA GLY A 410 -19.07 21.46 11.79
C GLY A 410 -18.38 22.75 12.25
N LYS A 411 -17.24 22.65 12.95
CA LYS A 411 -16.38 23.80 13.29
C LYS A 411 -15.38 24.10 12.18
N ARG A 412 -14.67 25.23 12.29
CA ARG A 412 -13.58 25.64 11.37
C ARG A 412 -12.28 25.83 12.16
N PRO A 413 -11.56 24.74 12.47
CA PRO A 413 -10.32 24.85 13.24
C PRO A 413 -9.23 25.56 12.43
N CYS A 414 -8.50 26.47 13.08
CA CYS A 414 -7.31 27.18 12.59
C CYS A 414 -6.16 26.93 13.55
N PHE A 415 -5.41 25.85 13.32
CA PHE A 415 -4.53 25.27 14.32
C PHE A 415 -3.05 25.49 13.97
N GLU A 416 -2.24 25.69 15.01
CA GLU A 416 -0.79 25.91 14.90
C GLU A 416 -0.03 24.61 15.09
N ILE A 417 0.88 24.31 14.17
CA ILE A 417 2.07 23.49 14.47
C ILE A 417 3.23 24.46 14.68
N GLN A 418 3.95 24.32 15.78
CA GLN A 418 4.89 25.36 16.23
C GLN A 418 6.01 25.65 15.21
N PHE A 419 6.51 24.61 14.54
CA PHE A 419 7.40 24.69 13.38
C PHE A 419 7.08 23.53 12.44
N VAL A 420 7.18 23.73 11.13
CA VAL A 420 6.85 22.70 10.13
C VAL A 420 7.63 21.39 10.35
N ASP A 421 8.85 21.49 10.90
CA ASP A 421 9.72 20.36 11.23
C ASP A 421 9.08 19.38 12.24
N PHE A 422 8.13 19.83 13.05
CA PHE A 422 7.43 19.03 14.06
C PHE A 422 6.10 18.44 13.58
N ILE A 423 5.71 18.62 12.32
CA ILE A 423 4.42 18.11 11.83
C ILE A 423 4.39 16.57 11.71
N TYR A 424 5.55 15.92 11.64
CA TYR A 424 5.65 14.50 11.28
C TYR A 424 5.00 13.51 12.26
N PRO A 425 4.98 13.70 13.59
CA PRO A 425 4.18 12.87 14.50
C PRO A 425 2.69 12.89 14.14
N GLY A 426 2.18 14.00 13.63
CA GLY A 426 0.80 14.14 13.14
C GLY A 426 0.60 13.69 11.69
N TRP A 427 1.63 13.18 11.00
CA TRP A 427 1.55 12.80 9.59
C TRP A 427 0.48 11.74 9.31
N ASN A 428 0.29 10.78 10.24
CA ASN A 428 -0.78 9.79 10.13
C ASN A 428 -2.16 10.47 10.04
N GLN A 429 -2.42 11.50 10.86
CA GLN A 429 -3.69 12.24 10.83
C GLN A 429 -3.82 13.06 9.54
N LEU A 430 -2.72 13.63 9.04
CA LEU A 430 -2.68 14.36 7.76
C LEU A 430 -3.12 13.48 6.59
N VAL A 431 -2.44 12.34 6.37
CA VAL A 431 -2.67 11.51 5.17
C VAL A 431 -3.86 10.58 5.34
N SER A 432 -4.04 10.00 6.52
CA SER A 432 -5.05 8.97 6.75
C SER A 432 -6.41 9.55 7.05
N ASN A 433 -6.53 10.81 7.46
CA ASN A 433 -7.81 11.43 7.84
C ASN A 433 -8.08 12.73 7.12
N MET A 434 -7.24 13.73 7.32
CA MET A 434 -7.44 15.08 6.81
C MET A 434 -7.56 15.11 5.28
N ALA A 435 -6.59 14.54 4.58
CA ALA A 435 -6.52 14.49 3.12
C ALA A 435 -7.66 13.69 2.47
N THR A 436 -8.05 12.57 3.09
CA THR A 436 -8.87 11.55 2.41
C THR A 436 -10.34 11.52 2.83
N LEU A 437 -10.73 12.16 3.94
CA LEU A 437 -12.09 12.05 4.48
C LEU A 437 -13.18 12.41 3.48
N ARG A 438 -13.01 13.52 2.75
CA ARG A 438 -13.99 13.97 1.74
C ARG A 438 -14.10 12.98 0.59
N TRP A 439 -12.96 12.56 0.06
CA TRP A 439 -12.89 11.65 -1.08
C TRP A 439 -13.41 10.25 -0.73
N ARG A 440 -12.95 9.65 0.38
CA ARG A 440 -13.31 8.28 0.76
C ARG A 440 -14.77 8.13 1.22
N SER A 441 -15.42 9.23 1.60
CA SER A 441 -16.84 9.26 1.98
C SER A 441 -17.76 9.73 0.86
N PHE A 442 -17.25 9.80 -0.38
CA PHE A 442 -18.00 10.27 -1.54
C PHE A 442 -18.70 11.62 -1.29
N GLY A 443 -17.97 12.55 -0.65
CA GLY A 443 -18.45 13.89 -0.33
C GLY A 443 -19.43 14.00 0.85
N GLN A 444 -19.81 12.89 1.50
CA GLN A 444 -20.72 12.92 2.65
C GLN A 444 -20.14 13.63 3.87
N TRP A 445 -18.83 13.50 4.07
CA TRP A 445 -18.07 14.19 5.11
C TRP A 445 -17.14 15.22 4.49
N LYS A 446 -16.93 16.34 5.18
CA LYS A 446 -15.98 17.39 4.79
C LYS A 446 -14.97 17.62 5.91
N CYS A 447 -13.90 18.34 5.61
CA CYS A 447 -12.82 18.64 6.55
C CYS A 447 -12.37 20.12 6.41
N PRO A 448 -13.26 21.11 6.65
CA PRO A 448 -12.93 22.53 6.53
C PRO A 448 -12.02 22.97 7.68
N LEU A 449 -10.70 23.01 7.45
CA LEU A 449 -9.73 23.41 8.46
C LEU A 449 -8.51 24.10 7.86
N VAL A 450 -7.81 24.86 8.71
CA VAL A 450 -6.54 25.49 8.41
C VAL A 450 -5.49 24.98 9.40
N ILE A 451 -4.38 24.46 8.89
CA ILE A 451 -3.14 24.27 9.67
C ILE A 451 -2.18 25.37 9.23
N TYR A 452 -1.54 26.04 10.17
CA TYR A 452 -0.42 26.92 9.82
C TYR A 452 0.82 26.54 10.61
N ALA A 453 1.98 26.65 9.94
CA ALA A 453 3.25 26.25 10.51
C ALA A 453 4.35 27.22 10.06
N PRO A 454 5.12 27.82 10.98
CA PRO A 454 6.34 28.53 10.66
C PRO A 454 7.36 27.62 9.95
N CYS A 455 7.91 28.07 8.84
CA CYS A 455 8.82 27.30 7.97
C CYS A 455 10.04 28.14 7.52
N GLY A 456 10.99 27.46 6.89
CA GLY A 456 12.15 28.05 6.24
C GLY A 456 13.30 28.48 7.15
N GLY A 457 14.48 28.65 6.55
CA GLY A 457 15.73 29.11 7.12
C GLY A 457 15.95 30.61 6.97
N TYR A 458 17.19 31.01 6.65
CA TYR A 458 17.68 32.39 6.65
C TYR A 458 17.67 33.06 8.04
N LEU A 459 17.52 32.24 9.09
CA LEU A 459 17.57 32.65 10.49
C LEU A 459 18.62 31.79 11.21
N PRO A 460 19.88 32.27 11.24
CA PRO A 460 21.01 31.52 11.76
C PRO A 460 20.76 30.88 13.12
N GLY A 461 21.04 29.59 13.21
CA GLY A 461 20.91 28.80 14.44
C GLY A 461 19.63 27.96 14.54
N GLY A 462 18.75 28.00 13.52
CA GLY A 462 17.57 27.12 13.44
C GLY A 462 17.89 25.65 13.22
N ALA A 463 18.94 25.37 12.43
CA ALA A 463 19.47 24.03 12.14
C ALA A 463 18.42 23.03 11.61
N LEU A 464 18.66 21.74 11.85
CA LEU A 464 17.90 20.61 11.31
C LEU A 464 16.39 20.68 11.55
N TRP A 465 15.98 21.20 12.71
CA TRP A 465 14.60 21.09 13.24
C TRP A 465 13.86 22.42 13.34
N HIS A 466 14.42 23.49 12.77
CA HIS A 466 13.76 24.79 12.67
C HIS A 466 14.23 25.52 11.41
N SER A 467 14.42 24.85 10.27
CA SER A 467 14.85 25.53 9.05
C SER A 467 14.33 24.88 7.76
N GLN A 468 13.56 23.79 7.85
CA GLN A 468 12.99 23.19 6.63
C GLN A 468 11.83 24.04 6.10
N SER A 469 11.69 24.09 4.78
CA SER A 469 10.53 24.68 4.12
C SER A 469 9.43 23.62 3.92
N GLY A 470 9.79 22.49 3.28
CA GLY A 470 9.01 21.24 3.29
C GLY A 470 7.74 21.23 2.43
N GLU A 471 7.49 22.27 1.64
CA GLU A 471 6.29 22.44 0.82
C GLU A 471 6.08 21.29 -0.17
N GLY A 472 7.14 20.73 -0.75
CA GLY A 472 7.05 19.61 -1.70
C GLY A 472 6.47 18.34 -1.06
N SER A 473 6.69 18.14 0.24
CA SER A 473 6.16 16.99 0.98
C SER A 473 4.64 17.01 1.09
N PHE A 474 4.04 18.20 1.19
CA PHE A 474 2.59 18.38 1.30
C PHE A 474 1.92 18.52 -0.06
N ALA A 475 2.57 19.19 -1.02
CA ALA A 475 2.03 19.44 -2.36
C ALA A 475 1.61 18.14 -3.08
N ARG A 476 2.33 17.05 -2.82
CA ARG A 476 2.07 15.72 -3.37
C ARG A 476 0.94 14.94 -2.69
N VAL A 477 0.33 15.44 -1.61
CA VAL A 477 -0.75 14.76 -0.90
C VAL A 477 -2.11 15.20 -1.46
N PRO A 478 -2.84 14.33 -2.20
CA PRO A 478 -4.13 14.69 -2.77
C PRO A 478 -5.15 15.05 -1.69
N GLY A 479 -6.01 16.05 -1.95
CA GLY A 479 -7.04 16.47 -1.00
C GLY A 479 -6.61 17.56 -0.01
N ILE A 480 -5.34 17.96 -0.02
CA ILE A 480 -4.82 19.08 0.78
C ILE A 480 -4.46 20.27 -0.13
N ARG A 481 -4.69 21.49 0.36
CA ARG A 481 -4.20 22.72 -0.26
C ARG A 481 -2.98 23.24 0.49
N VAL A 482 -2.01 23.80 -0.24
CA VAL A 482 -0.75 24.28 0.33
C VAL A 482 -0.46 25.67 -0.21
N VAL A 483 -0.22 26.62 0.68
CA VAL A 483 0.09 28.01 0.34
C VAL A 483 1.25 28.55 1.15
N VAL A 484 1.99 29.48 0.55
CA VAL A 484 3.18 30.11 1.12
C VAL A 484 3.10 31.62 0.84
N PRO A 485 2.69 32.45 1.82
CA PRO A 485 2.64 33.90 1.64
C PRO A 485 4.03 34.53 1.65
N SER A 486 4.17 35.63 0.91
CA SER A 486 5.43 36.38 0.81
C SER A 486 5.34 37.82 1.35
N THR A 487 4.12 38.33 1.59
CA THR A 487 3.88 39.68 2.13
C THR A 487 2.80 39.70 3.21
N PRO A 488 2.70 40.77 4.03
CA PRO A 488 1.62 40.90 5.02
C PRO A 488 0.21 40.85 4.40
N ALA A 489 0.03 41.44 3.21
CA ALA A 489 -1.25 41.45 2.51
C ALA A 489 -1.63 40.04 2.00
N ASP A 490 -0.66 39.30 1.44
CA ASP A 490 -0.88 37.92 1.00
C ASP A 490 -1.22 37.01 2.18
N ALA A 491 -0.49 37.11 3.30
CA ALA A 491 -0.75 36.29 4.47
C ALA A 491 -2.17 36.49 5.01
N ALA A 492 -2.58 37.75 5.23
CA ALA A 492 -3.95 38.06 5.67
C ALA A 492 -5.01 37.58 4.67
N GLY A 493 -4.78 37.78 3.37
CA GLY A 493 -5.66 37.35 2.29
C GLY A 493 -5.84 35.84 2.18
N LEU A 494 -4.74 35.10 2.22
CA LEU A 494 -4.73 33.64 2.13
C LEU A 494 -5.36 33.00 3.37
N PHE A 495 -5.06 33.50 4.58
CA PHE A 495 -5.73 33.05 5.80
C PHE A 495 -7.24 33.29 5.72
N TRP A 496 -7.65 34.49 5.30
CA TRP A 496 -9.07 34.82 5.20
C TRP A 496 -9.79 33.89 4.22
N THR A 497 -9.23 33.66 3.04
CA THR A 497 -9.78 32.71 2.05
C THR A 497 -9.81 31.28 2.60
N ALA A 498 -8.72 30.81 3.21
CA ALA A 498 -8.61 29.45 3.73
C ALA A 498 -9.64 29.17 4.85
N LEU A 499 -9.84 30.13 5.76
CA LEU A 499 -10.83 30.04 6.84
C LEU A 499 -12.27 29.89 6.31
N HIS A 500 -12.57 30.41 5.12
CA HIS A 500 -13.88 30.29 4.47
C HIS A 500 -13.99 29.08 3.53
N GLY A 501 -12.88 28.37 3.28
CA GLY A 501 -12.84 27.19 2.41
C GLY A 501 -13.49 25.95 3.02
N GLU A 502 -13.78 24.95 2.18
CA GLU A 502 -14.43 23.69 2.60
C GLU A 502 -13.45 22.51 2.74
N ASP A 503 -12.16 22.76 2.51
CA ASP A 503 -11.12 21.73 2.38
C ASP A 503 -9.91 22.06 3.28
N PRO A 504 -9.12 21.05 3.69
CA PRO A 504 -7.92 21.27 4.48
C PRO A 504 -6.91 22.15 3.75
N THR A 505 -6.46 23.21 4.41
CA THR A 505 -5.44 24.12 3.88
C THR A 505 -4.26 24.23 4.85
N ILE A 506 -3.05 24.00 4.35
CA ILE A 506 -1.79 24.21 5.05
C ILE A 506 -1.20 25.55 4.61
N ILE A 507 -0.92 26.42 5.57
CA ILE A 507 -0.28 27.72 5.36
C ILE A 507 1.11 27.66 5.98
N LEU A 508 2.14 27.62 5.13
CA LEU A 508 3.54 27.58 5.56
C LEU A 508 4.04 29.02 5.65
N LEU A 509 4.39 29.48 6.86
CA LEU A 509 4.76 30.87 7.13
C LEU A 509 6.28 31.05 7.12
N PRO A 510 6.87 31.73 6.12
CA PRO A 510 8.32 31.89 6.04
C PRO A 510 8.84 32.76 7.18
N LYS A 511 9.59 32.18 8.11
CA LYS A 511 9.95 32.84 9.38
C LYS A 511 10.80 34.08 9.21
N HIS A 512 11.71 34.08 8.25
CA HIS A 512 12.55 35.24 7.95
C HIS A 512 11.67 36.44 7.58
N LEU A 513 10.69 36.24 6.68
CA LEU A 513 9.72 37.27 6.31
C LEU A 513 8.74 37.66 7.42
N MET A 514 8.51 36.81 8.42
CA MET A 514 7.61 37.14 9.53
C MET A 514 8.08 38.36 10.34
N TRP A 515 9.39 38.61 10.39
CA TRP A 515 9.98 39.73 11.14
C TRP A 515 10.25 40.97 10.29
N ALA A 516 10.30 40.81 8.97
CA ALA A 516 10.54 41.90 8.03
C ALA A 516 9.39 42.92 8.07
N GLU A 517 9.74 44.19 8.21
CA GLU A 517 8.79 45.28 8.11
C GLU A 517 8.61 45.65 6.64
N GLN A 518 7.40 45.45 6.11
CA GLN A 518 7.08 45.68 4.70
C GLN A 518 6.01 46.77 4.57
N ARG A 519 6.03 47.50 3.46
CA ARG A 519 5.00 48.49 3.15
C ARG A 519 3.64 47.81 3.01
N VAL A 520 2.61 48.38 3.63
CA VAL A 520 1.26 47.83 3.58
C VAL A 520 0.68 48.06 2.18
N GLN A 521 0.49 46.96 1.45
CA GLN A 521 -0.33 46.92 0.26
C GLN A 521 -1.81 46.81 0.64
N GLN A 522 -2.71 47.04 -0.33
CA GLN A 522 -4.13 46.84 -0.10
C GLN A 522 -4.40 45.37 0.24
N VAL A 523 -4.94 45.13 1.44
CA VAL A 523 -5.31 43.77 1.87
C VAL A 523 -6.66 43.39 1.26
N ALA A 524 -6.71 42.24 0.61
CA ALA A 524 -7.91 41.65 0.03
C ALA A 524 -7.87 40.12 0.17
N ALA A 525 -9.01 39.45 0.09
CA ALA A 525 -9.05 38.00 0.04
C ALA A 525 -8.30 37.51 -1.20
N VAL A 526 -7.36 36.56 -1.02
CA VAL A 526 -6.53 36.04 -2.13
C VAL A 526 -7.11 34.69 -2.55
N PRO A 527 -7.55 34.50 -3.81
CA PRO A 527 -7.96 33.20 -4.29
C PRO A 527 -6.81 32.19 -4.23
N LEU A 528 -7.10 30.96 -3.78
CA LEU A 528 -6.10 29.89 -3.77
C LEU A 528 -5.86 29.42 -5.21
N GLY A 529 -4.59 29.19 -5.57
CA GLY A 529 -4.20 28.81 -6.93
C GLY A 529 -3.93 29.98 -7.88
N VAL A 530 -3.91 31.22 -7.38
CA VAL A 530 -3.64 32.42 -8.21
C VAL A 530 -2.29 33.03 -7.84
N ALA A 531 -1.38 33.14 -8.81
CA ALA A 531 -0.08 33.77 -8.64
C ALA A 531 -0.15 35.30 -8.74
N ARG A 532 0.89 36.00 -8.28
CA ARG A 532 1.03 37.45 -8.40
C ARG A 532 2.25 37.77 -9.26
N THR A 533 2.05 38.55 -10.31
CA THR A 533 3.16 39.23 -11.00
C THR A 533 3.67 40.36 -10.12
N VAL A 534 4.87 40.19 -9.57
CA VAL A 534 5.56 41.18 -8.72
C VAL A 534 6.18 42.27 -9.59
N ARG A 535 6.78 41.86 -10.71
CA ARG A 535 7.44 42.72 -11.70
C ARG A 535 7.10 42.21 -13.09
N GLU A 536 6.74 43.11 -14.00
CA GLU A 536 6.56 42.80 -15.42
C GLU A 536 7.91 42.77 -16.13
N GLY A 537 8.05 41.88 -17.12
CA GLY A 537 9.20 41.89 -18.01
C GLY A 537 9.03 41.00 -19.25
N LEU A 538 10.00 41.07 -20.18
CA LEU A 538 9.91 40.41 -21.49
C LEU A 538 11.07 39.44 -21.80
N LEU A 539 12.11 39.36 -20.96
CA LEU A 539 13.29 38.53 -21.27
C LEU A 539 13.33 37.20 -20.53
N VAL A 540 12.91 37.16 -19.27
CA VAL A 540 12.95 35.97 -18.42
C VAL A 540 11.70 35.90 -17.54
N THR A 541 11.06 34.74 -17.49
CA THR A 541 10.07 34.38 -16.49
C THR A 541 10.79 33.78 -15.29
N LEU A 542 10.71 34.45 -14.15
CA LEU A 542 11.25 34.00 -12.87
C LEU A 542 10.10 33.69 -11.91
N VAL A 543 9.94 32.41 -11.57
CA VAL A 543 8.93 31.92 -10.62
C VAL A 543 9.57 31.70 -9.25
N THR A 544 8.96 32.24 -8.19
CA THR A 544 9.44 32.08 -6.81
C THR A 544 8.30 32.22 -5.80
N TRP A 545 8.57 32.02 -4.51
CA TRP A 545 7.60 32.15 -3.41
C TRP A 545 8.31 32.26 -2.06
N GLY A 546 7.59 32.73 -1.04
CA GLY A 546 8.09 32.80 0.33
C GLY A 546 9.37 33.63 0.46
N ASN A 547 10.34 33.16 1.25
CA ASN A 547 11.60 33.88 1.51
C ASN A 547 12.37 34.22 0.21
N CYS A 548 12.24 33.40 -0.84
CA CYS A 548 12.95 33.60 -2.09
C CYS A 548 12.45 34.82 -2.90
N VAL A 549 11.25 35.34 -2.62
CA VAL A 549 10.75 36.58 -3.25
C VAL A 549 11.66 37.77 -2.90
N GLU A 550 12.00 37.93 -1.61
CA GLU A 550 12.90 39.00 -1.17
C GLU A 550 14.31 38.78 -1.74
N LEU A 551 14.82 37.54 -1.72
CA LEU A 551 16.13 37.20 -2.28
C LEU A 551 16.24 37.60 -3.77
N VAL A 552 15.19 37.33 -4.55
CA VAL A 552 15.16 37.66 -5.99
C VAL A 552 15.11 39.16 -6.22
N ASP A 553 14.28 39.88 -5.46
CA ASP A 553 14.17 41.34 -5.55
C ASP A 553 15.52 42.02 -5.27
N GLU A 554 16.20 41.59 -4.20
CA GLU A 554 17.53 42.08 -3.83
C GLU A 554 18.60 41.81 -4.91
N VAL A 555 18.52 40.68 -5.61
CA VAL A 555 19.43 40.37 -6.72
C VAL A 555 19.15 41.32 -7.89
N LEU A 556 17.89 41.49 -8.28
CA LEU A 556 17.53 42.36 -9.41
C LEU A 556 17.86 43.84 -9.15
N GLU A 557 17.78 44.31 -7.91
CA GLU A 557 18.20 45.67 -7.54
C GLU A 557 19.71 45.89 -7.61
N THR A 558 20.51 44.83 -7.42
CA THR A 558 21.98 44.93 -7.32
C THR A 558 22.72 44.59 -8.62
N MET A 559 22.04 44.03 -9.61
CA MET A 559 22.63 43.71 -10.90
C MET A 559 22.96 44.96 -11.74
N GLU A 560 24.10 44.92 -12.44
CA GLU A 560 24.49 45.99 -13.36
C GLU A 560 23.67 45.90 -14.66
N GLY A 561 22.84 46.92 -14.89
CA GLY A 561 21.93 47.00 -16.04
C GLY A 561 20.50 46.60 -15.68
N ASP A 562 19.52 47.26 -16.30
CA ASP A 562 18.11 46.96 -16.05
C ASP A 562 17.72 45.70 -16.82
N VAL A 563 17.81 44.55 -16.14
CA VAL A 563 17.43 43.26 -16.71
C VAL A 563 15.90 43.13 -16.66
N ASP A 564 15.30 42.97 -17.83
CA ASP A 564 13.85 42.93 -18.01
C ASP A 564 13.26 41.55 -17.66
N VAL A 565 13.14 41.28 -16.35
CA VAL A 565 12.66 40.02 -15.77
C VAL A 565 11.22 40.16 -15.29
N GLU A 566 10.37 39.25 -15.77
CA GLU A 566 9.05 39.03 -15.19
C GLU A 566 9.16 38.14 -13.95
N VAL A 567 8.78 38.67 -12.79
CA VAL A 567 8.83 37.94 -11.51
C VAL A 567 7.43 37.56 -11.09
N ILE A 568 7.21 36.26 -10.92
CA ILE A 568 5.95 35.66 -10.48
C ILE A 568 6.14 35.08 -9.08
N ASP A 569 5.35 35.57 -8.13
CA ASP A 569 5.18 34.97 -6.80
C ASP A 569 4.00 33.99 -6.84
N LEU A 570 4.26 32.69 -6.63
CA LEU A 570 3.23 31.67 -6.72
C LEU A 570 2.09 31.88 -5.73
N ARG A 571 2.40 32.26 -4.48
CA ARG A 571 1.48 32.31 -3.31
C ARG A 571 0.83 30.97 -2.93
N SER A 572 0.46 30.14 -3.90
CA SER A 572 -0.15 28.82 -3.74
C SER A 572 0.71 27.76 -4.43
N ILE A 573 1.04 26.72 -3.68
CA ILE A 573 1.86 25.60 -4.15
C ILE A 573 0.97 24.48 -4.70
N GLN A 574 -0.18 24.25 -4.05
CA GLN A 574 -1.18 23.31 -4.52
C GLN A 574 -2.59 23.82 -4.15
N PRO A 575 -3.47 24.12 -5.12
CA PRO A 575 -3.16 24.23 -6.55
C PRO A 575 -2.19 25.38 -6.84
N TRP A 576 -1.48 25.33 -7.97
CA TRP A 576 -0.60 26.39 -8.47
C TRP A 576 -1.14 26.97 -9.79
N ASP A 577 -0.71 28.17 -10.13
CA ASP A 577 -1.21 28.93 -11.29
C ASP A 577 -0.46 28.53 -12.57
N ARG A 578 -0.89 27.40 -13.16
CA ARG A 578 -0.27 26.84 -14.39
C ARG A 578 -0.37 27.80 -15.58
N GLU A 579 -1.51 28.47 -15.73
CA GLU A 579 -1.79 29.37 -16.85
C GLU A 579 -0.90 30.62 -16.79
N ALA A 580 -0.80 31.26 -15.63
CA ALA A 580 0.06 32.45 -15.48
C ALA A 580 1.53 32.17 -15.82
N ILE A 581 2.04 31.00 -15.45
CA ILE A 581 3.42 30.60 -15.78
C ILE A 581 3.54 30.28 -17.27
N ALA A 582 2.62 29.50 -17.84
CA ALA A 582 2.64 29.17 -19.26
C ALA A 582 2.62 30.43 -20.14
N ASP A 583 1.71 31.36 -19.86
CA ASP A 583 1.59 32.64 -20.58
C ASP A 583 2.88 33.47 -20.49
N SER A 584 3.46 33.53 -19.29
CA SER A 584 4.73 34.23 -19.06
C SER A 584 5.88 33.58 -19.81
N VAL A 585 6.01 32.26 -19.77
CA VAL A 585 7.08 31.54 -20.46
C VAL A 585 6.94 31.68 -21.97
N GLN A 586 5.72 31.65 -22.52
CA GLN A 586 5.49 31.91 -23.94
C GLN A 586 5.87 33.35 -24.33
N LYS A 587 5.64 34.31 -23.45
CA LYS A 587 6.05 35.71 -23.64
C LYS A 587 7.57 35.87 -23.64
N THR A 588 8.26 35.31 -22.64
CA THR A 588 9.69 35.57 -22.41
C THR A 588 10.61 34.59 -23.15
N GLY A 589 10.16 33.35 -23.29
CA GLY A 589 10.89 32.20 -23.81
C GLY A 589 11.95 31.66 -22.86
N ARG A 590 12.03 32.08 -21.59
CA ARG A 590 13.03 31.58 -20.63
C ARG A 590 12.42 31.41 -19.26
N LEU A 591 12.61 30.24 -18.66
CA LEU A 591 12.07 29.92 -17.34
C LEU A 591 13.20 29.75 -16.31
N MET A 592 13.10 30.49 -15.21
CA MET A 592 13.90 30.32 -14.01
C MET A 592 12.98 30.07 -12.82
N ILE A 593 13.34 29.14 -11.95
CA ILE A 593 12.66 28.94 -10.66
C ILE A 593 13.65 29.16 -9.53
N VAL A 594 13.25 29.92 -8.52
CA VAL A 594 14.02 30.09 -7.27
C VAL A 594 13.15 29.63 -6.10
N GLN A 595 13.58 28.57 -5.43
CA GLN A 595 12.82 27.97 -4.32
C GLN A 595 13.71 27.62 -3.13
N GLU A 596 13.11 27.57 -1.95
CA GLU A 596 13.84 27.27 -0.72
C GLU A 596 13.94 25.77 -0.42
N ASP A 597 12.96 24.96 -0.85
CA ASP A 597 12.96 23.52 -0.60
C ASP A 597 14.14 22.80 -1.26
N ASN A 598 14.28 21.51 -0.97
CA ASN A 598 15.18 20.60 -1.67
C ASN A 598 14.96 20.65 -3.18
N ILE A 599 16.00 20.38 -3.97
CA ILE A 599 15.85 20.29 -5.43
C ILE A 599 15.11 19.02 -5.84
N SER A 600 15.41 17.88 -5.20
CA SER A 600 14.84 16.58 -5.57
C SER A 600 13.39 16.43 -5.14
N GLY A 601 12.53 16.04 -6.09
CA GLY A 601 11.10 15.81 -5.84
C GLY A 601 10.33 17.09 -5.53
N SER A 602 10.79 18.22 -6.04
CA SER A 602 10.35 19.55 -5.64
C SER A 602 9.28 20.16 -6.54
N VAL A 603 8.63 21.20 -6.02
CA VAL A 603 7.63 22.00 -6.75
C VAL A 603 8.25 22.61 -8.01
N GLY A 604 9.50 23.11 -7.93
CA GLY A 604 10.21 23.62 -9.10
C GLY A 604 10.42 22.58 -10.19
N GLN A 605 10.78 21.35 -9.82
CA GLN A 605 10.91 20.25 -10.80
C GLN A 605 9.55 19.89 -11.42
N MET A 606 8.47 19.87 -10.63
CA MET A 606 7.10 19.68 -11.13
C MET A 606 6.72 20.77 -12.15
N ILE A 607 6.99 22.05 -11.85
CA ILE A 607 6.70 23.17 -12.76
C ILE A 607 7.48 23.01 -14.07
N VAL A 608 8.77 22.69 -14.02
CA VAL A 608 9.57 22.45 -15.23
C VAL A 608 9.01 21.31 -16.06
N ALA A 609 8.72 20.16 -15.42
CA ALA A 609 8.17 19.00 -16.12
C ALA A 609 6.84 19.33 -16.80
N GLU A 610 5.98 20.07 -16.12
CA GLU A 610 4.66 20.41 -16.61
C GLU A 610 4.69 21.46 -17.72
N MET A 611 5.55 22.47 -17.60
CA MET A 611 5.78 23.46 -18.66
C MET A 611 6.40 22.83 -19.91
N CYS A 612 7.33 21.89 -19.75
CA CYS A 612 7.95 21.20 -20.88
C CYS A 612 7.05 20.15 -21.53
N SER A 613 5.97 19.72 -20.86
CA SER A 613 4.98 18.78 -21.44
C SER A 613 3.94 19.48 -22.31
N ASP A 614 3.80 20.80 -22.20
CA ASP A 614 2.97 21.62 -23.07
C ASP A 614 3.74 21.98 -24.36
N GLU A 615 3.17 21.63 -25.52
CA GLU A 615 3.84 21.78 -26.82
C GLU A 615 4.11 23.26 -27.18
N ASP A 616 3.19 24.17 -26.86
CA ASP A 616 3.33 25.57 -27.20
C ASP A 616 4.37 26.25 -26.30
N VAL A 617 4.37 25.91 -25.01
CA VAL A 617 5.40 26.36 -24.07
C VAL A 617 6.77 25.81 -24.49
N LEU A 618 6.89 24.51 -24.77
CA LEU A 618 8.14 23.87 -25.18
C LEU A 618 8.72 24.53 -26.44
N ARG A 619 7.89 24.82 -27.45
CA ARG A 619 8.31 25.49 -28.70
C ARG A 619 8.76 26.94 -28.48
N SER A 620 8.26 27.60 -27.44
CA SER A 620 8.62 28.98 -27.11
C SER A 620 9.96 29.10 -26.39
N LEU A 621 10.50 28.00 -25.84
CA LEU A 621 11.72 28.01 -25.06
C LEU A 621 12.95 28.42 -25.89
N LYS A 622 13.52 29.55 -25.51
CA LYS A 622 14.80 30.09 -25.97
C LYS A 622 15.97 29.53 -25.17
N SER A 623 15.78 28.82 -24.07
CA SER A 623 16.83 28.13 -23.33
C SER A 623 16.21 27.08 -22.40
N PRO A 624 16.95 26.02 -22.01
CA PRO A 624 16.46 25.08 -21.01
C PRO A 624 16.12 25.79 -19.69
N PRO A 625 15.03 25.42 -19.00
CA PRO A 625 14.70 25.97 -17.69
C PRO A 625 15.80 25.75 -16.66
N VAL A 626 15.96 26.68 -15.71
CA VAL A 626 16.94 26.60 -14.62
C VAL A 626 16.25 26.67 -13.27
N ILE A 627 16.66 25.81 -12.34
CA ILE A 627 16.19 25.82 -10.96
C ILE A 627 17.36 26.20 -10.04
N VAL A 628 17.15 27.21 -9.19
CA VAL A 628 18.02 27.54 -8.07
C VAL A 628 17.29 27.14 -6.79
N SER A 629 17.85 26.17 -6.08
CA SER A 629 17.21 25.51 -4.93
C SER A 629 18.20 25.31 -3.80
N LYS A 630 17.70 24.96 -2.61
CA LYS A 630 18.54 24.33 -1.59
C LYS A 630 19.04 22.99 -2.11
N ALA A 631 20.30 22.69 -1.87
CA ALA A 631 20.85 21.36 -2.18
C ALA A 631 20.17 20.28 -1.33
N ASP A 632 20.28 19.01 -1.75
CA ASP A 632 19.77 17.82 -1.02
C ASP A 632 20.64 17.50 0.20
N VAL A 633 20.77 18.50 1.07
CA VAL A 633 21.51 18.47 2.34
C VAL A 633 20.66 19.12 3.41
N HIS A 634 20.87 18.72 4.65
CA HIS A 634 20.21 19.36 5.77
C HIS A 634 20.80 20.73 6.08
N VAL A 635 19.98 21.59 6.71
CA VAL A 635 20.43 22.90 7.21
C VAL A 635 21.24 22.68 8.49
N GLY A 636 22.53 23.01 8.44
CA GLY A 636 23.44 22.86 9.57
C GLY A 636 23.28 23.97 10.61
N PHE A 637 23.64 23.69 11.88
CA PHE A 637 23.55 24.68 12.97
C PHE A 637 24.55 25.83 12.83
N ASN A 638 25.74 25.56 12.28
CA ASN A 638 26.70 26.62 12.00
C ASN A 638 26.21 27.42 10.77
N PRO A 639 26.15 28.77 10.83
CA PRO A 639 25.67 29.60 9.73
C PRO A 639 26.38 29.34 8.39
N ILE A 640 27.65 28.93 8.42
CA ILE A 640 28.40 28.54 7.20
C ILE A 640 27.67 27.41 6.44
N TYR A 641 27.15 26.41 7.16
CA TYR A 641 26.43 25.30 6.54
C TYR A 641 25.02 25.69 6.09
N GLU A 642 24.34 26.55 6.85
CA GLU A 642 23.00 27.04 6.48
C GLU A 642 23.04 27.83 5.17
N TYR A 643 23.92 28.84 5.08
CA TYR A 643 24.02 29.66 3.88
C TYR A 643 24.63 28.91 2.69
N ALA A 644 25.52 27.94 2.91
CA ALA A 644 26.00 27.08 1.83
C ALA A 644 24.90 26.17 1.26
N ALA A 645 23.91 25.79 2.07
CA ALA A 645 22.81 24.94 1.64
C ALA A 645 21.73 25.76 0.89
N LEU A 646 21.20 26.81 1.51
CA LEU A 646 20.06 27.62 1.04
C LEU A 646 20.40 28.45 -0.19
N PRO A 647 19.48 28.72 -1.14
CA PRO A 647 19.71 29.66 -2.25
C PRO A 647 20.29 31.00 -1.79
N ASP A 648 21.21 31.55 -2.58
CA ASP A 648 21.86 32.84 -2.30
C ASP A 648 21.90 33.74 -3.54
N ARG A 649 22.30 35.00 -3.32
CA ARG A 649 22.31 36.04 -4.35
C ARG A 649 23.25 35.69 -5.51
N GLU A 650 24.41 35.11 -5.20
CA GLU A 650 25.42 34.75 -6.20
C GLU A 650 24.91 33.67 -7.16
N ARG A 651 24.28 32.62 -6.64
CA ARG A 651 23.69 31.55 -7.46
C ARG A 651 22.52 32.04 -8.30
N VAL A 652 21.66 32.91 -7.75
CA VAL A 652 20.54 33.49 -8.51
C VAL A 652 21.06 34.38 -9.64
N ALA A 653 22.00 35.28 -9.37
CA ALA A 653 22.60 36.15 -10.39
C ALA A 653 23.30 35.33 -11.48
N ALA A 654 24.12 34.34 -11.09
CA ALA A 654 24.83 33.48 -12.04
C ALA A 654 23.87 32.65 -12.92
N ALA A 655 22.76 32.17 -12.36
CA ALA A 655 21.73 31.45 -13.12
C ALA A 655 21.03 32.38 -14.14
N LEU A 656 20.74 33.62 -13.75
CA LEU A 656 20.13 34.60 -14.64
C LEU A 656 21.07 35.00 -15.77
N GLU A 657 22.34 35.29 -15.46
CA GLU A 657 23.38 35.56 -16.47
C GLU A 657 23.53 34.38 -17.45
N ARG A 658 23.52 33.14 -16.95
CA ARG A 658 23.58 31.93 -17.76
C ARG A 658 22.38 31.82 -18.71
N LEU A 659 21.17 32.11 -18.23
CA LEU A 659 19.95 32.10 -19.05
C LEU A 659 19.99 33.17 -20.14
N LEU A 660 20.49 34.36 -19.84
CA LEU A 660 20.60 35.46 -20.80
C LEU A 660 21.70 35.25 -21.83
N ALA A 661 22.82 34.64 -21.44
CA ALA A 661 23.95 34.36 -22.31
C ALA A 661 23.71 33.20 -23.29
N SER A 662 22.69 32.38 -23.05
CA SER A 662 22.42 31.17 -23.84
C SER A 662 21.11 31.26 -24.65
N THR A 663 21.15 30.63 -25.82
CA THR A 663 19.97 30.24 -26.60
C THR A 663 19.88 28.71 -26.65
N LEU A 664 18.68 28.13 -26.80
CA LEU A 664 18.45 26.69 -26.83
C LEU A 664 19.26 26.07 -27.96
N GLN A 665 19.30 26.74 -29.11
CA GLN A 665 20.14 26.36 -30.23
C GLN A 665 21.63 26.39 -29.86
N THR A 666 22.14 27.47 -29.28
CA THR A 666 23.55 27.52 -28.84
C THR A 666 23.85 26.52 -27.72
N THR A 667 22.90 26.18 -26.86
CA THR A 667 23.06 25.16 -25.81
C THR A 667 23.08 23.76 -26.41
N LEU A 668 22.23 23.48 -27.40
CA LEU A 668 22.26 22.24 -28.17
C LEU A 668 23.55 22.12 -28.99
N GLU A 669 24.03 23.22 -29.58
CA GLU A 669 25.31 23.29 -30.30
C GLU A 669 26.51 23.14 -29.35
N GLN A 670 26.46 23.71 -28.14
CA GLN A 670 27.46 23.52 -27.08
C GLN A 670 27.44 22.10 -26.50
N ALA A 671 26.26 21.49 -26.33
CA ALA A 671 26.12 20.09 -25.92
C ALA A 671 26.61 19.12 -27.01
N ARG A 672 26.52 19.53 -28.29
CA ARG A 672 27.11 18.83 -29.44
C ARG A 672 28.60 19.15 -29.64
N ALA A 673 29.13 20.18 -28.99
CA ALA A 673 30.55 20.51 -29.03
C ALA A 673 31.31 19.56 -28.07
N PRO A 674 32.43 18.96 -28.51
CA PRO A 674 33.22 18.09 -27.64
C PRO A 674 33.73 18.90 -26.43
N ALA A 675 33.49 18.40 -25.22
CA ALA A 675 33.87 19.07 -23.98
C ALA A 675 35.37 19.41 -23.96
N PRO A 676 35.80 20.52 -23.32
CA PRO A 676 37.21 20.87 -23.25
C PRO A 676 37.99 19.79 -22.50
N MET A 677 38.95 19.16 -23.19
CA MET A 677 39.91 18.23 -22.60
C MET A 677 40.66 18.91 -21.44
N ARG A 678 40.56 18.34 -20.23
CA ARG A 678 41.61 18.50 -19.21
C ARG A 678 42.89 17.84 -19.76
N ALA A 679 44.01 18.55 -19.61
CA ALA A 679 45.33 18.29 -20.17
C ALA A 679 45.67 16.82 -20.47
N SER A 680 46.01 16.54 -21.73
CA SER A 680 46.57 15.27 -22.19
C SER A 680 48.05 15.13 -21.81
N VAL A 681 48.47 13.91 -21.45
CA VAL A 681 49.84 13.46 -21.77
C VAL A 681 49.81 12.96 -23.22
N THR A 682 50.43 13.79 -24.05
CA THR A 682 51.01 13.63 -25.41
C THR A 682 51.50 12.21 -25.75
N ASP A 683 51.55 11.74 -27.00
CA ASP A 683 51.59 12.42 -28.30
C ASP A 683 51.38 11.35 -29.41
N SER A 684 50.60 11.63 -30.45
CA SER A 684 51.03 12.02 -31.83
C SER A 684 51.53 10.83 -32.68
N SER A 685 51.31 10.71 -33.98
CA SER A 685 50.90 11.57 -35.11
C SER A 685 50.48 10.58 -36.26
N ASP A 686 49.84 10.87 -37.40
CA ASP A 686 49.89 11.98 -38.36
C ASP A 686 48.68 11.94 -39.34
N MET A 687 48.13 13.14 -39.61
CA MET A 687 47.68 13.78 -40.89
C MET A 687 47.45 12.91 -42.15
N ILE A 688 46.41 13.12 -43.00
CA ILE A 688 46.22 14.21 -44.00
C ILE A 688 44.77 14.21 -44.58
N ALA A 689 44.30 15.41 -44.98
CA ALA A 689 43.04 15.86 -45.63
C ALA A 689 42.71 15.22 -47.02
N SER A 690 41.58 15.40 -47.73
CA SER A 690 40.54 16.44 -47.89
C SER A 690 39.32 15.86 -48.68
N GLU A 691 38.06 16.09 -48.28
CA GLU A 691 37.01 16.97 -48.89
C GLU A 691 35.94 16.33 -49.82
N GLU A 692 34.67 16.66 -49.50
CA GLU A 692 33.38 16.67 -50.27
C GLU A 692 32.79 15.35 -50.82
N SER A 693 31.50 14.99 -50.70
CA SER A 693 30.26 15.63 -50.20
C SER A 693 29.10 14.60 -50.00
N ALA A 694 28.31 14.81 -48.92
CA ALA A 694 26.90 14.41 -48.59
C ALA A 694 26.43 12.92 -48.59
N PRO A 695 25.42 12.50 -47.76
CA PRO A 695 24.67 13.17 -46.69
C PRO A 695 24.87 12.58 -45.26
N PHE A 696 24.51 13.36 -44.23
CA PHE A 696 24.71 13.13 -42.78
C PHE A 696 23.77 12.06 -42.16
N SER A 697 24.31 11.19 -41.27
CA SER A 697 23.53 10.57 -40.18
C SER A 697 23.68 11.37 -38.90
N SER A 698 22.63 11.52 -38.11
CA SER A 698 22.69 11.95 -36.71
C SER A 698 22.62 10.73 -35.81
N SER A 699 23.46 10.65 -34.76
CA SER A 699 23.40 9.58 -33.75
C SER A 699 23.01 10.09 -32.35
N LYS A 700 22.24 9.29 -31.61
CA LYS A 700 21.69 9.56 -30.26
C LYS A 700 22.05 8.42 -29.30
N MET A 701 22.38 8.67 -28.03
CA MET A 701 22.77 7.62 -27.05
C MET A 701 21.59 7.20 -26.19
N ILE A 702 21.43 5.89 -25.96
CA ILE A 702 20.35 5.32 -25.14
C ILE A 702 20.92 4.88 -23.78
N THR A 703 20.19 5.16 -22.69
CA THR A 703 20.65 5.00 -21.30
C THR A 703 19.62 4.27 -20.41
N VAL A 704 20.01 3.83 -19.20
CA VAL A 704 19.12 3.13 -18.25
C VAL A 704 18.07 4.07 -17.63
N PRO A 705 16.75 3.84 -17.81
CA PRO A 705 15.68 4.68 -17.26
C PRO A 705 15.41 4.36 -15.78
N ILE A 706 14.49 5.08 -15.14
CA ILE A 706 14.08 4.84 -13.76
C ILE A 706 13.18 3.59 -13.68
N LEU A 707 13.54 2.59 -12.85
CA LEU A 707 12.93 1.24 -12.84
C LEU A 707 11.95 0.98 -11.67
N GLY A 708 11.45 2.03 -11.03
CA GLY A 708 10.50 1.97 -9.90
C GLY A 708 11.04 2.54 -8.57
N GLU A 709 10.14 2.75 -7.61
CA GLU A 709 10.45 3.48 -6.38
C GLU A 709 11.43 2.70 -5.48
N GLY A 710 12.66 3.23 -5.34
CA GLY A 710 13.69 2.70 -4.43
C GLY A 710 14.72 1.72 -5.03
N ILE A 711 14.70 1.48 -6.34
CA ILE A 711 15.65 0.58 -7.03
C ILE A 711 16.75 1.42 -7.70
N ARG A 712 18.03 1.19 -7.34
CA ARG A 712 19.17 2.02 -7.81
C ARG A 712 20.18 1.28 -8.69
N VAL A 713 20.15 -0.05 -8.65
CA VAL A 713 20.99 -0.92 -9.45
C VAL A 713 20.07 -1.98 -10.02
N ALA A 714 20.19 -2.25 -11.31
CA ALA A 714 19.50 -3.33 -11.97
C ALA A 714 20.52 -4.12 -12.78
N ARG A 715 20.31 -5.42 -12.88
CA ARG A 715 21.22 -6.27 -13.62
C ARG A 715 20.68 -6.45 -15.01
N VAL A 716 21.49 -6.16 -16.03
CA VAL A 716 21.11 -6.38 -17.43
C VAL A 716 20.93 -7.88 -17.63
N VAL A 717 19.70 -8.36 -17.80
CA VAL A 717 19.38 -9.79 -17.96
C VAL A 717 19.58 -10.24 -19.38
N SER A 718 19.23 -9.38 -20.33
CA SER A 718 19.47 -9.66 -21.75
C SER A 718 19.55 -8.40 -22.59
N ILE A 719 20.40 -8.38 -23.60
CA ILE A 719 20.44 -7.38 -24.66
C ILE A 719 19.65 -7.97 -25.84
N LEU A 720 18.48 -7.40 -26.09
CA LEU A 720 17.46 -7.88 -27.01
C LEU A 720 17.72 -7.49 -28.48
N LYS A 721 18.52 -6.44 -28.72
CA LYS A 721 18.89 -5.96 -30.07
C LYS A 721 20.40 -5.79 -30.15
N GLN A 722 21.02 -6.23 -31.24
CA GLN A 722 22.47 -6.23 -31.39
C GLN A 722 22.96 -4.94 -32.05
N SER A 723 24.24 -4.63 -31.86
CA SER A 723 24.88 -3.52 -32.58
C SER A 723 24.78 -3.73 -34.08
N GLY A 724 24.30 -2.72 -34.81
CA GLY A 724 23.99 -2.75 -36.23
C GLY A 724 22.54 -3.10 -36.56
N ASP A 725 21.69 -3.41 -35.57
CA ASP A 725 20.26 -3.69 -35.81
C ASP A 725 19.46 -2.40 -36.04
N ALA A 726 18.59 -2.40 -37.05
CA ALA A 726 17.57 -1.36 -37.21
C ALA A 726 16.48 -1.53 -36.13
N VAL A 727 16.23 -0.46 -35.39
CA VAL A 727 15.27 -0.38 -34.31
C VAL A 727 14.33 0.80 -34.56
N LEU A 728 13.06 0.63 -34.21
CA LEU A 728 12.04 1.67 -34.29
C LEU A 728 11.83 2.29 -32.89
N ALA A 729 11.19 3.45 -32.81
CA ALA A 729 10.72 3.97 -31.53
C ALA A 729 9.81 2.93 -30.83
N ASP A 730 10.01 2.77 -29.53
CA ASP A 730 9.43 1.81 -28.59
C ASP A 730 9.87 0.33 -28.75
N ASP A 731 10.87 0.03 -29.60
CA ASP A 731 11.49 -1.32 -29.64
C ASP A 731 12.35 -1.58 -28.40
N ALA A 732 12.09 -2.69 -27.70
CA ALA A 732 12.89 -3.12 -26.55
C ALA A 732 14.31 -3.55 -26.96
N LEU A 733 15.31 -2.91 -26.34
CA LEU A 733 16.72 -3.02 -26.70
C LEU A 733 17.50 -3.93 -25.76
N CYS A 734 17.22 -3.84 -24.46
CA CYS A 734 17.72 -4.75 -23.44
C CYS A 734 16.72 -4.83 -22.29
N GLU A 735 16.78 -5.88 -21.48
CA GLU A 735 15.98 -6.06 -20.29
C GLU A 735 16.88 -6.02 -19.07
N VAL A 736 16.41 -5.35 -18.03
CA VAL A 736 17.10 -5.19 -16.76
C VAL A 736 16.22 -5.75 -15.64
N GLU A 737 16.80 -6.58 -14.77
CA GLU A 737 16.14 -7.20 -13.63
C GLU A 737 16.50 -6.51 -12.33
N THR A 738 15.50 -6.47 -11.48
CA THR A 738 15.53 -5.97 -10.12
C THR A 738 14.99 -7.09 -9.20
N ASP A 739 15.14 -6.97 -7.87
CA ASP A 739 14.69 -7.97 -6.89
C ASP A 739 13.18 -8.34 -6.94
N LYS A 740 12.38 -7.63 -7.74
CA LYS A 740 10.91 -7.76 -7.78
C LYS A 740 10.31 -7.98 -9.18
N ALA A 741 10.99 -7.56 -10.25
CA ALA A 741 10.52 -7.67 -11.63
C ALA A 741 11.67 -7.39 -12.64
N VAL A 742 11.45 -7.80 -13.89
CA VAL A 742 12.30 -7.49 -15.05
C VAL A 742 11.60 -6.44 -15.91
N PHE A 743 12.32 -5.41 -16.33
CA PHE A 743 11.83 -4.28 -17.12
C PHE A 743 12.59 -4.17 -18.44
N PRO A 744 11.92 -3.95 -19.59
CA PRO A 744 12.59 -3.63 -20.84
C PRO A 744 13.02 -2.16 -20.88
N ILE A 745 14.17 -1.90 -21.49
CA ILE A 745 14.66 -0.58 -21.87
C ILE A 745 14.49 -0.46 -23.38
N GLU A 746 13.66 0.49 -23.79
CA GLU A 746 13.20 0.65 -25.17
C GLU A 746 13.89 1.84 -25.85
N SER A 747 14.03 1.76 -27.17
CA SER A 747 14.47 2.89 -28.00
C SER A 747 13.36 3.92 -28.09
N ASP A 748 13.65 5.22 -28.11
CA ASP A 748 12.61 6.26 -28.26
C ASP A 748 12.54 6.86 -29.68
N GLU A 749 13.40 6.40 -30.61
CA GLU A 749 13.50 6.88 -32.00
C GLU A 749 13.89 5.73 -32.97
N ASP A 750 13.65 5.94 -34.28
CA ASP A 750 14.03 5.00 -35.34
C ASP A 750 15.49 5.16 -35.77
N GLY A 751 16.28 4.09 -35.76
CA GLY A 751 17.67 4.13 -36.24
C GLY A 751 18.34 2.77 -36.25
N VAL A 752 19.65 2.72 -36.45
CA VAL A 752 20.47 1.52 -36.41
C VAL A 752 21.38 1.59 -35.19
N LEU A 753 21.29 0.62 -34.29
CA LEU A 753 22.11 0.59 -33.09
C LEU A 753 23.60 0.54 -33.46
N GLY A 754 24.44 1.21 -32.69
CA GLY A 754 25.89 1.06 -32.67
C GLY A 754 26.29 0.10 -31.55
N ASP A 755 27.56 0.12 -31.18
CA ASP A 755 28.10 -0.87 -30.25
C ASP A 755 27.62 -0.64 -28.82
N TRP A 756 27.11 -1.71 -28.20
CA TRP A 756 26.71 -1.71 -26.80
C TRP A 756 27.92 -1.45 -25.90
N LEU A 757 27.75 -0.51 -24.97
CA LEU A 757 28.77 -0.07 -24.02
C LEU A 757 28.77 -0.91 -22.72
N ILE A 758 27.87 -1.89 -22.65
CA ILE A 758 27.61 -2.79 -21.51
C ILE A 758 27.35 -4.21 -22.01
N SER A 759 27.37 -5.21 -21.13
CA SER A 759 27.13 -6.63 -21.47
C SER A 759 26.02 -7.27 -20.62
N GLU A 760 25.39 -8.34 -21.14
CA GLU A 760 24.42 -9.13 -20.37
C GLU A 760 25.08 -9.68 -19.09
N GLY A 761 24.49 -9.34 -17.95
CA GLY A 761 24.94 -9.72 -16.62
C GLY A 761 25.70 -8.62 -15.87
N ASP A 762 26.01 -7.49 -16.50
CA ASP A 762 26.56 -6.31 -15.83
C ASP A 762 25.52 -5.67 -14.90
N GLU A 763 25.97 -5.21 -13.74
CA GLU A 763 25.16 -4.33 -12.88
C GLU A 763 25.27 -2.91 -13.40
N VAL A 764 24.12 -2.35 -13.80
CA VAL A 764 24.03 -1.00 -14.36
C VAL A 764 23.24 -0.10 -13.42
N GLU A 765 23.73 1.12 -13.26
CA GLU A 765 23.06 2.14 -12.46
C GLU A 765 22.09 2.95 -13.34
N VAL A 766 21.02 3.45 -12.73
CA VAL A 766 20.06 4.33 -13.42
C VAL A 766 20.80 5.54 -14.02
N GLY A 767 20.61 5.78 -15.31
CA GLY A 767 21.27 6.84 -16.09
C GLY A 767 22.56 6.42 -16.80
N GLN A 768 23.01 5.16 -16.66
CA GLN A 768 24.22 4.66 -17.33
C GLN A 768 24.00 4.46 -18.84
N ASP A 769 24.99 4.86 -19.66
CA ASP A 769 24.95 4.73 -21.12
C ASP A 769 24.98 3.26 -21.57
N LEU A 770 24.08 2.90 -22.47
CA LEU A 770 23.87 1.53 -22.92
C LEU A 770 24.35 1.31 -24.35
N VAL A 771 23.87 2.11 -25.31
CA VAL A 771 24.16 1.90 -26.75
C VAL A 771 23.84 3.16 -27.58
N PRO A 772 24.69 3.59 -28.54
CA PRO A 772 24.37 4.68 -29.46
C PRO A 772 23.47 4.21 -30.60
N LEU A 773 22.68 5.09 -31.19
CA LEU A 773 21.72 4.82 -32.27
C LEU A 773 22.00 5.76 -33.45
N GLN A 774 22.23 5.23 -34.65
CA GLN A 774 22.54 5.96 -35.89
C GLN A 774 21.38 5.92 -36.89
N MET A 775 20.82 7.06 -37.28
CA MET A 775 19.65 7.09 -38.18
C MET A 775 20.08 7.23 -39.66
N GLN A 776 19.73 6.29 -40.58
CA GLN A 776 20.12 6.41 -42.01
C GLN A 776 19.23 5.70 -43.08
N GLY A 777 19.09 6.34 -44.26
CA GLY A 777 18.20 5.98 -45.40
C GLY A 777 18.78 5.03 -46.48
N GLY A 778 17.92 4.48 -47.36
CA GLY A 778 18.03 3.13 -47.95
C GLY A 778 18.80 2.82 -49.28
N GLU A 779 19.09 1.50 -49.40
CA GLU A 779 19.50 0.45 -50.42
C GLU A 779 19.88 0.74 -51.92
N PRO A 780 20.65 -0.15 -52.68
CA PRO A 780 20.50 -1.64 -52.84
C PRO A 780 21.71 -2.60 -53.23
N ASP A 781 21.53 -3.92 -52.97
CA ASP A 781 21.80 -5.24 -53.65
C ASP A 781 23.15 -5.80 -54.27
N SER A 782 23.31 -7.14 -54.09
CA SER A 782 23.92 -8.22 -54.94
C SER A 782 25.28 -8.95 -54.63
N ASP A 783 25.14 -10.28 -54.44
CA ASP A 783 25.93 -11.46 -54.91
C ASP A 783 27.38 -11.86 -54.45
N ALA A 784 27.41 -12.98 -53.70
CA ALA A 784 28.01 -14.30 -54.04
C ALA A 784 29.48 -14.71 -53.65
N VAL A 785 29.55 -15.98 -53.17
CA VAL A 785 30.53 -17.08 -53.46
C VAL A 785 31.44 -17.65 -52.33
N SER A 786 31.10 -18.89 -51.93
CA SER A 786 31.94 -20.10 -51.63
C SER A 786 32.64 -20.37 -50.27
N ARG A 787 32.37 -21.60 -49.77
CA ARG A 787 33.07 -22.44 -48.75
C ARG A 787 34.38 -23.06 -49.33
N PRO A 788 35.24 -23.91 -48.67
CA PRO A 788 35.08 -24.70 -47.40
C PRO A 788 36.35 -25.07 -46.54
N ALA A 789 36.11 -25.67 -45.34
CA ALA A 789 36.72 -26.84 -44.61
C ALA A 789 38.28 -27.01 -44.45
N VAL A 790 38.94 -27.72 -43.49
CA VAL A 790 38.75 -28.92 -42.62
C VAL A 790 39.82 -28.96 -41.47
N ALA A 791 39.44 -29.56 -40.32
CA ALA A 791 40.10 -30.29 -39.19
C ALA A 791 41.64 -30.44 -38.92
N ALA A 792 41.98 -30.62 -37.63
CA ALA A 792 42.79 -31.71 -36.96
C ALA A 792 43.60 -31.17 -35.73
N GLU A 793 43.26 -31.55 -34.48
CA GLU A 793 43.93 -32.54 -33.58
C GLU A 793 45.37 -32.23 -33.07
N ALA A 794 45.55 -32.13 -31.73
CA ALA A 794 46.57 -32.84 -30.91
C ALA A 794 46.62 -32.32 -29.44
N SER A 795 47.04 -33.21 -28.54
CA SER A 795 46.98 -33.20 -27.06
C SER A 795 48.30 -32.86 -26.32
N GLU A 796 48.16 -32.38 -25.07
CA GLU A 796 49.02 -32.52 -23.84
C GLU A 796 50.52 -32.12 -23.88
N SER A 797 51.17 -31.49 -22.87
CA SER A 797 50.92 -31.38 -21.42
C SER A 797 51.57 -30.11 -20.76
N GLU A 798 51.05 -29.76 -19.57
CA GLU A 798 51.63 -29.17 -18.33
C GLU A 798 52.66 -28.00 -18.40
N ALA A 799 52.53 -26.88 -17.67
CA ALA A 799 52.04 -26.70 -16.30
C ALA A 799 51.46 -25.28 -16.00
N GLN A 800 50.57 -25.29 -15.00
CA GLN A 800 49.72 -24.30 -14.29
C GLN A 800 50.29 -22.88 -13.99
N PRO A 801 49.48 -21.87 -13.54
CA PRO A 801 48.13 -21.97 -12.93
C PRO A 801 47.06 -20.96 -13.40
N GLU A 802 45.83 -21.17 -12.91
CA GLU A 802 44.64 -20.30 -12.93
C GLU A 802 43.76 -20.33 -14.20
N ALA A 803 42.66 -21.10 -14.17
CA ALA A 803 41.60 -20.99 -15.18
C ALA A 803 40.23 -21.55 -14.73
N GLY A 804 39.18 -20.76 -14.96
CA GLY A 804 37.92 -21.25 -15.53
C GLY A 804 36.70 -21.34 -14.60
N LEU A 805 35.91 -20.26 -14.51
CA LEU A 805 34.49 -20.37 -14.14
C LEU A 805 33.78 -21.26 -15.17
N LYS A 806 33.37 -22.46 -14.74
CA LYS A 806 32.52 -23.37 -15.53
C LYS A 806 31.14 -22.73 -15.69
N ARG A 807 30.65 -22.55 -16.93
CA ARG A 807 29.22 -22.30 -17.21
C ARG A 807 28.41 -23.43 -16.56
N GLN A 808 27.62 -23.10 -15.54
CA GLN A 808 26.65 -24.05 -14.95
C GLN A 808 25.40 -24.11 -15.84
N GLN A 809 24.98 -25.31 -16.20
CA GLN A 809 23.66 -25.56 -16.79
C GLN A 809 22.59 -25.26 -15.73
N GLY A 810 21.55 -24.49 -16.07
CA GLY A 810 20.40 -24.28 -15.19
C GLY A 810 19.68 -25.60 -14.88
N GLY A 811 19.05 -25.70 -13.71
CA GLY A 811 18.46 -26.94 -13.19
C GLY A 811 17.28 -27.52 -14.00
N LEU A 812 16.70 -26.75 -14.92
CA LEU A 812 15.72 -27.19 -15.92
C LEU A 812 16.15 -26.74 -17.31
N SER A 813 15.90 -27.57 -18.33
CA SER A 813 16.25 -27.20 -19.71
C SER A 813 15.35 -26.06 -20.22
N PRO A 814 15.84 -25.18 -21.11
CA PRO A 814 15.03 -24.14 -21.76
C PRO A 814 13.79 -24.70 -22.47
N GLU A 815 13.89 -25.93 -22.98
CA GLU A 815 12.77 -26.66 -23.58
C GLU A 815 11.69 -27.03 -22.55
N ALA A 816 12.09 -27.42 -21.33
CA ALA A 816 11.16 -27.65 -20.22
C ALA A 816 10.49 -26.34 -19.78
N VAL A 817 11.21 -25.22 -19.74
CA VAL A 817 10.67 -23.89 -19.38
C VAL A 817 9.62 -23.43 -20.40
N LYS A 818 9.87 -23.63 -21.70
CA LYS A 818 8.91 -23.30 -22.77
C LYS A 818 7.64 -24.15 -22.72
N GLN A 819 7.74 -25.42 -22.35
CA GLN A 819 6.58 -26.32 -22.25
C GLN A 819 5.66 -26.01 -21.05
N LEU A 820 6.16 -25.29 -20.04
CA LEU A 820 5.39 -24.91 -18.84
C LEU A 820 4.36 -23.80 -19.10
N GLN A 821 4.57 -22.95 -20.12
CA GLN A 821 3.74 -21.76 -20.41
C GLN A 821 2.28 -22.08 -20.81
N GLY A 822 1.94 -23.36 -21.07
CA GLY A 822 0.60 -23.78 -21.48
C GLY A 822 -0.22 -24.54 -20.42
N ILE A 823 0.35 -24.88 -19.26
CA ILE A 823 -0.30 -25.76 -18.27
C ILE A 823 -1.19 -24.95 -17.32
N VAL A 824 -2.35 -25.50 -16.92
CA VAL A 824 -3.14 -24.96 -15.79
C VAL A 824 -2.88 -25.84 -14.58
N PRO A 825 -1.86 -25.57 -13.74
CA PRO A 825 -1.48 -26.49 -12.68
C PRO A 825 -2.50 -26.48 -11.53
N ALA A 826 -2.77 -27.66 -10.98
CA ALA A 826 -3.48 -27.80 -9.71
C ALA A 826 -2.85 -28.89 -8.86
N THR A 827 -2.89 -28.71 -7.54
CA THR A 827 -2.18 -29.57 -6.59
C THR A 827 -3.11 -30.11 -5.52
N ILE A 828 -2.98 -31.40 -5.19
CA ILE A 828 -3.69 -32.07 -4.10
C ILE A 828 -2.68 -32.80 -3.22
N GLU A 829 -2.81 -32.66 -1.90
CA GLU A 829 -2.00 -33.38 -0.91
C GLU A 829 -2.85 -34.37 -0.12
N VAL A 830 -2.31 -35.56 0.13
CA VAL A 830 -2.89 -36.57 1.03
C VAL A 830 -1.81 -37.19 1.91
N THR A 831 -2.11 -37.34 3.20
CA THR A 831 -1.28 -38.10 4.15
C THR A 831 -1.52 -39.61 4.00
N CYS A 832 -0.43 -40.37 3.89
CA CYS A 832 -0.43 -41.83 3.71
C CYS A 832 0.32 -42.52 4.84
N ARG A 833 -0.25 -43.58 5.44
CA ARG A 833 0.52 -44.39 6.42
C ARG A 833 1.69 -45.10 5.75
N TRP A 834 2.82 -45.13 6.44
CA TRP A 834 4.10 -45.60 5.88
C TRP A 834 4.59 -46.93 6.46
N GLU A 835 3.98 -47.37 7.55
CA GLU A 835 4.42 -48.52 8.36
C GLU A 835 4.55 -49.80 7.54
N ASN A 836 3.59 -50.11 6.67
CA ASN A 836 3.62 -51.33 5.85
C ASN A 836 4.75 -51.35 4.82
N VAL A 837 5.09 -50.20 4.21
CA VAL A 837 6.23 -50.09 3.28
C VAL A 837 7.56 -50.13 4.04
N ARG A 838 7.64 -49.50 5.23
CA ARG A 838 8.82 -49.63 6.12
C ARG A 838 9.03 -51.09 6.53
N ASP A 839 7.98 -51.76 6.98
CA ASP A 839 8.04 -53.12 7.50
C ASP A 839 8.36 -54.11 6.37
N ALA A 840 7.76 -53.97 5.19
CA ALA A 840 8.12 -54.74 4.00
C ALA A 840 9.60 -54.58 3.63
N ARG A 841 10.15 -53.35 3.71
CA ARG A 841 11.60 -53.12 3.51
C ARG A 841 12.44 -53.83 4.56
N LEU A 842 12.03 -53.81 5.83
CA LEU A 842 12.73 -54.54 6.90
C LEU A 842 12.69 -56.06 6.69
N ARG A 843 11.57 -56.62 6.22
CA ARG A 843 11.43 -58.05 5.88
C ARG A 843 12.32 -58.43 4.69
N SER A 844 12.38 -57.60 3.64
CA SER A 844 13.18 -57.86 2.43
C SER A 844 14.68 -58.05 2.69
N LYS A 845 15.21 -57.46 3.78
CA LYS A 845 16.60 -57.67 4.21
C LYS A 845 16.93 -59.14 4.51
N LYS A 846 15.92 -59.97 4.76
CA LYS A 846 16.06 -61.39 5.14
C LYS A 846 15.72 -62.35 3.99
N THR A 847 15.38 -61.86 2.80
CA THR A 847 14.92 -62.65 1.65
C THR A 847 16.03 -62.77 0.58
N PRO A 848 16.16 -63.90 -0.16
CA PRO A 848 17.10 -64.00 -1.29
C PRO A 848 16.69 -63.02 -2.40
N GLY A 849 17.50 -62.00 -2.67
CA GLY A 849 17.19 -60.93 -3.65
C GLY A 849 17.64 -59.52 -3.22
N GLY A 850 18.04 -59.34 -1.96
CA GLY A 850 18.57 -58.07 -1.45
C GLY A 850 17.50 -57.16 -0.85
N THR A 851 17.92 -55.98 -0.35
CA THR A 851 17.01 -55.05 0.33
C THR A 851 16.22 -54.24 -0.70
N LEU A 852 14.90 -54.38 -0.69
CA LEU A 852 14.00 -53.58 -1.54
C LEU A 852 13.94 -52.13 -1.03
N SER A 853 13.95 -51.18 -1.95
CA SER A 853 13.85 -49.75 -1.60
C SER A 853 12.38 -49.34 -1.43
N THR A 854 12.11 -48.42 -0.50
CA THR A 854 10.76 -47.85 -0.34
C THR A 854 10.31 -47.04 -1.56
N ALA A 855 11.26 -46.50 -2.33
CA ALA A 855 10.99 -45.83 -3.60
C ALA A 855 10.46 -46.84 -4.65
N THR A 856 11.03 -48.04 -4.72
CA THR A 856 10.58 -49.13 -5.61
C THR A 856 9.16 -49.57 -5.24
N MET A 857 8.87 -49.75 -3.96
CA MET A 857 7.54 -50.14 -3.46
C MET A 857 6.48 -49.06 -3.77
N SER A 858 6.84 -47.78 -3.58
CA SER A 858 5.94 -46.66 -3.86
C SER A 858 5.70 -46.49 -5.35
N ALA A 859 6.74 -46.63 -6.17
CA ALA A 859 6.62 -46.59 -7.63
C ALA A 859 5.75 -47.73 -8.17
N TRP A 860 5.81 -48.92 -7.55
CA TRP A 860 4.90 -50.02 -7.88
C TRP A 860 3.45 -49.68 -7.55
N ALA A 861 3.17 -49.09 -6.38
CA ALA A 861 1.83 -48.65 -6.02
C ALA A 861 1.29 -47.59 -7.00
N VAL A 862 2.14 -46.66 -7.45
CA VAL A 862 1.82 -45.67 -8.48
C VAL A 862 1.50 -46.34 -9.81
N LEU A 863 2.32 -47.30 -10.25
CA LEU A 863 2.08 -48.07 -11.48
C LEU A 863 0.74 -48.82 -11.45
N GLN A 864 0.41 -49.48 -10.33
CA GLN A 864 -0.87 -50.18 -10.18
C GLN A 864 -2.07 -49.24 -10.19
N ALA A 865 -1.91 -48.01 -9.69
CA ALA A 865 -2.94 -46.98 -9.82
C ALA A 865 -3.06 -46.50 -11.27
N MET A 866 -1.95 -46.27 -11.98
CA MET A 866 -1.97 -45.85 -13.40
C MET A 866 -2.72 -46.84 -14.29
N LYS A 867 -2.61 -48.17 -14.03
CA LYS A 867 -3.39 -49.20 -14.75
C LYS A 867 -4.91 -49.05 -14.62
N LYS A 868 -5.40 -48.37 -13.58
CA LYS A 868 -6.83 -48.12 -13.31
C LYS A 868 -7.31 -46.75 -13.78
N HIS A 869 -6.38 -45.82 -14.01
CA HIS A 869 -6.66 -44.41 -14.23
C HIS A 869 -6.08 -43.94 -15.57
N GLU A 870 -6.87 -44.08 -16.64
CA GLU A 870 -6.50 -43.80 -18.04
C GLU A 870 -5.77 -42.45 -18.24
N ARG A 871 -6.28 -41.38 -17.60
CA ARG A 871 -5.69 -40.03 -17.74
C ARG A 871 -4.28 -39.94 -17.18
N PHE A 872 -3.96 -40.70 -16.13
CA PHE A 872 -2.60 -40.76 -15.56
C PHE A 872 -1.68 -41.74 -16.33
N ALA A 873 -2.21 -42.42 -17.35
CA ALA A 873 -1.47 -43.23 -18.30
C ALA A 873 -1.43 -42.59 -19.72
N SER A 874 -1.91 -41.35 -19.86
CA SER A 874 -1.97 -40.60 -21.12
C SER A 874 -0.85 -39.56 -21.21
N VAL A 875 -0.46 -39.18 -22.43
CA VAL A 875 0.53 -38.11 -22.67
C VAL A 875 -0.05 -36.98 -23.51
N VAL A 876 0.46 -35.76 -23.33
CA VAL A 876 0.06 -34.60 -24.14
C VAL A 876 0.90 -34.53 -25.42
N ARG A 877 0.25 -34.41 -26.58
CA ARG A 877 0.90 -34.12 -27.87
C ARG A 877 0.19 -32.96 -28.55
N GLY A 878 0.83 -31.79 -28.58
CA GLY A 878 0.19 -30.57 -29.07
C GLY A 878 -1.01 -30.20 -28.20
N HIS A 879 -2.21 -30.19 -28.79
CA HIS A 879 -3.47 -29.91 -28.09
C HIS A 879 -4.32 -31.16 -27.84
N GLU A 880 -3.77 -32.36 -28.00
CA GLU A 880 -4.49 -33.63 -27.84
C GLU A 880 -3.92 -34.50 -26.71
N LEU A 881 -4.83 -35.25 -26.08
CA LEU A 881 -4.53 -36.26 -25.08
C LEU A 881 -4.44 -37.63 -25.75
N VAL A 882 -3.29 -38.29 -25.69
CA VAL A 882 -3.07 -39.59 -26.34
C VAL A 882 -2.92 -40.67 -25.27
N TYR A 883 -3.83 -41.64 -25.28
CA TYR A 883 -3.79 -42.84 -24.45
C TYR A 883 -3.39 -44.06 -25.30
N ASP A 884 -2.42 -44.83 -24.81
CA ASP A 884 -1.98 -46.09 -25.43
C ASP A 884 -2.10 -47.22 -24.37
N PRO A 885 -3.18 -48.02 -24.39
CA PRO A 885 -3.43 -49.06 -23.38
C PRO A 885 -2.40 -50.20 -23.41
N ASP A 886 -1.77 -50.42 -24.56
CA ASP A 886 -0.78 -51.48 -24.74
C ASP A 886 0.61 -51.04 -24.27
N ARG A 887 0.86 -49.73 -24.12
CA ARG A 887 2.20 -49.21 -23.84
C ARG A 887 2.20 -47.84 -23.16
N PHE A 888 2.45 -47.83 -21.84
CA PHE A 888 2.82 -46.62 -21.10
C PHE A 888 4.06 -46.80 -20.22
N ASP A 889 4.84 -45.73 -20.09
CA ASP A 889 6.09 -45.70 -19.33
C ASP A 889 5.87 -45.05 -17.96
N LEU A 890 6.80 -45.23 -17.00
CA LEU A 890 6.79 -44.53 -15.70
C LEU A 890 8.05 -43.68 -15.55
N GLY A 891 7.89 -42.40 -15.24
CA GLY A 891 9.00 -41.47 -15.01
C GLY A 891 9.38 -41.38 -13.53
N VAL A 892 10.68 -41.25 -13.25
CA VAL A 892 11.20 -40.94 -11.92
C VAL A 892 12.28 -39.87 -12.02
N ALA A 893 12.14 -38.79 -11.26
CA ALA A 893 13.12 -37.73 -11.18
C ALA A 893 14.39 -38.20 -10.45
N VAL A 894 15.54 -37.98 -11.06
CA VAL A 894 16.86 -38.39 -10.59
C VAL A 894 17.80 -37.19 -10.64
N ALA A 895 18.31 -36.79 -9.48
CA ALA A 895 19.35 -35.77 -9.41
C ALA A 895 20.69 -36.33 -9.91
N LEU A 896 21.36 -35.57 -10.76
CA LEU A 896 22.71 -35.81 -11.28
C LEU A 896 23.68 -34.79 -10.68
N PRO A 897 25.01 -35.03 -10.77
CA PRO A 897 26.00 -34.05 -10.32
C PRO A 897 25.84 -32.69 -11.04
N GLY A 898 26.07 -31.59 -10.31
CA GLY A 898 26.02 -30.23 -10.88
C GLY A 898 24.64 -29.60 -10.95
N ASP A 899 23.71 -29.99 -10.06
CA ASP A 899 22.33 -29.47 -9.96
C ASP A 899 21.45 -29.77 -11.18
N VAL A 900 21.80 -30.82 -11.93
CA VAL A 900 21.05 -31.29 -13.11
C VAL A 900 20.00 -32.31 -12.68
N LEU A 901 18.75 -32.13 -13.10
CA LEU A 901 17.66 -33.07 -12.86
C LEU A 901 17.30 -33.84 -14.13
N GLU A 902 17.41 -35.16 -14.09
CA GLU A 902 17.00 -36.03 -15.20
C GLU A 902 15.83 -36.94 -14.83
N THR A 903 15.19 -37.55 -15.84
CA THR A 903 14.06 -38.47 -15.62
C THR A 903 14.44 -39.87 -16.07
N ALA A 904 14.54 -40.80 -15.13
CA ALA A 904 14.65 -42.22 -15.43
C ALA A 904 13.30 -42.74 -15.96
N VAL A 905 13.33 -43.46 -17.06
CA VAL A 905 12.13 -43.96 -17.74
C VAL A 905 12.07 -45.48 -17.60
N VAL A 906 11.05 -45.98 -16.91
CA VAL A 906 10.71 -47.40 -16.89
C VAL A 906 9.80 -47.68 -18.08
N LYS A 907 10.39 -48.19 -19.17
CA LYS A 907 9.67 -48.45 -20.42
C LYS A 907 8.69 -49.62 -20.27
N HIS A 908 7.54 -49.52 -20.92
CA HIS A 908 6.51 -50.56 -20.93
C HIS A 908 6.08 -50.99 -19.52
N ALA A 909 6.04 -50.03 -18.59
CA ALA A 909 5.79 -50.30 -17.17
C ALA A 909 4.48 -51.08 -16.95
N ASN A 910 3.48 -50.89 -17.80
CA ASN A 910 2.20 -51.58 -17.76
C ASN A 910 2.29 -53.12 -17.88
N ALA A 911 3.30 -53.64 -18.57
CA ALA A 911 3.49 -55.07 -18.85
C ALA A 911 4.49 -55.76 -17.90
N ILE A 912 5.08 -55.02 -16.96
CA ILE A 912 6.09 -55.57 -16.04
C ILE A 912 5.41 -56.10 -14.77
N GLU A 913 5.67 -57.37 -14.48
CA GLU A 913 5.26 -58.01 -13.24
C GLU A 913 6.27 -57.75 -12.11
N TRP A 914 5.82 -57.85 -10.86
CA TRP A 914 6.58 -57.46 -9.67
C TRP A 914 8.00 -58.05 -9.63
N ASP A 915 8.14 -59.34 -9.94
CA ASP A 915 9.40 -60.09 -9.90
C ASP A 915 10.48 -59.48 -10.81
N ALA A 916 10.08 -58.84 -11.91
CA ALA A 916 10.98 -58.14 -12.82
C ALA A 916 11.02 -56.62 -12.57
N PHE A 917 9.99 -56.04 -11.95
CA PHE A 917 9.85 -54.59 -11.78
C PHE A 917 10.98 -54.00 -10.93
N SER A 918 11.35 -54.67 -9.83
CA SER A 918 12.43 -54.18 -8.96
C SER A 918 13.75 -54.03 -9.73
N ASP A 919 14.11 -55.02 -10.53
CA ASP A 919 15.36 -55.00 -11.29
C ASP A 919 15.31 -53.96 -12.40
N VAL A 920 14.21 -53.89 -13.17
CA VAL A 920 14.05 -52.90 -14.24
C VAL A 920 14.02 -51.47 -13.69
N PHE A 921 13.33 -51.23 -12.58
CA PHE A 921 13.24 -49.92 -11.94
C PHE A 921 14.61 -49.46 -11.42
N ASN A 922 15.33 -50.33 -10.73
CA ASN A 922 16.66 -50.00 -10.21
C ASN A 922 17.69 -49.83 -11.32
N GLU A 923 17.60 -50.62 -12.39
CA GLU A 923 18.46 -50.48 -13.56
C GLU A 923 18.20 -49.16 -14.30
N ALA A 924 16.94 -48.75 -14.48
CA ALA A 924 16.60 -47.45 -15.06
C ALA A 924 17.20 -46.29 -14.25
N LEU A 925 17.08 -46.32 -12.92
CA LEU A 925 17.71 -45.32 -12.04
C LEU A 925 19.24 -45.33 -12.14
N ARG A 926 19.84 -46.52 -12.21
CA ARG A 926 21.31 -46.67 -12.32
C ARG A 926 21.81 -46.10 -13.63
N ARG A 927 21.21 -46.46 -14.76
CA ARG A 927 21.58 -45.98 -16.10
C ARG A 927 21.49 -44.46 -16.20
N THR A 928 20.39 -43.87 -15.72
CA THR A 928 20.23 -42.40 -15.70
C THR A 928 21.27 -41.72 -14.82
N ARG A 929 21.60 -42.28 -13.64
CA ARG A 929 22.69 -41.75 -12.78
C ARG A 929 24.06 -41.79 -13.43
N HIS A 930 24.28 -42.70 -14.38
CA HIS A 930 25.50 -42.80 -15.18
C HIS A 930 25.46 -41.97 -16.46
N GLY A 931 24.45 -41.09 -16.63
CA GLY A 931 24.36 -40.15 -17.74
C GLY A 931 23.68 -40.70 -18.99
N GLU A 932 23.06 -41.89 -18.92
CA GLU A 932 22.25 -42.42 -20.02
C GLU A 932 20.86 -41.78 -20.00
N VAL A 933 20.64 -40.83 -20.91
CA VAL A 933 19.36 -40.11 -21.04
C VAL A 933 18.46 -40.83 -22.04
N GLU A 934 17.30 -41.29 -21.57
CA GLU A 934 16.27 -41.89 -22.42
C GLU A 934 15.15 -40.90 -22.75
N SER A 935 14.51 -41.06 -23.92
CA SER A 935 13.44 -40.15 -24.36
C SER A 935 12.24 -40.16 -23.41
N LYS A 936 11.85 -38.97 -22.94
CA LYS A 936 10.71 -38.73 -22.04
C LYS A 936 9.38 -38.56 -22.79
N ASN A 937 9.38 -38.70 -24.12
CA ASN A 937 8.26 -38.37 -25.01
C ASN A 937 6.99 -39.24 -24.81
N ARG A 938 7.06 -40.23 -23.91
CA ARG A 938 5.98 -41.20 -23.60
C ARG A 938 5.74 -41.36 -22.09
N VAL A 939 6.27 -40.46 -21.27
CA VAL A 939 6.07 -40.48 -19.82
C VAL A 939 4.77 -39.71 -19.48
N PRO A 940 3.72 -40.39 -18.99
CA PRO A 940 2.46 -39.75 -18.61
C PRO A 940 2.51 -39.15 -17.20
N LEU A 941 3.27 -39.77 -16.29
CA LEU A 941 3.43 -39.35 -14.91
C LEU A 941 4.87 -39.52 -14.45
N SER A 942 5.37 -38.53 -13.72
CA SER A 942 6.70 -38.56 -13.09
C SER A 942 6.60 -38.61 -11.56
N ILE A 943 7.48 -39.37 -10.92
CA ILE A 943 7.61 -39.42 -9.45
C ILE A 943 8.83 -38.62 -9.04
N SER A 944 8.67 -37.70 -8.09
CA SER A 944 9.76 -37.02 -7.42
C SER A 944 9.79 -37.40 -5.94
N SER A 945 10.97 -37.70 -5.40
CA SER A 945 11.11 -37.97 -3.97
C SER A 945 12.38 -37.33 -3.44
N MET A 946 12.21 -36.50 -2.42
CA MET A 946 13.30 -35.86 -1.68
C MET A 946 13.39 -36.37 -0.23
N GLY A 947 12.86 -37.58 0.03
CA GLY A 947 12.88 -38.18 1.36
C GLY A 947 14.30 -38.35 1.93
N ALA A 948 15.31 -38.53 1.07
CA ALA A 948 16.72 -38.59 1.47
C ALA A 948 17.25 -37.27 2.06
N TYR A 949 16.62 -36.14 1.73
CA TYR A 949 16.93 -34.81 2.23
C TYR A 949 16.00 -34.38 3.38
N ASN A 950 15.22 -35.32 3.93
CA ASN A 950 14.25 -35.09 5.00
C ASN A 950 13.15 -34.04 4.66
N VAL A 951 12.87 -33.83 3.37
CA VAL A 951 11.82 -32.91 2.90
C VAL A 951 10.45 -33.58 3.05
N ARG A 952 9.58 -33.00 3.86
CA ARG A 952 8.26 -33.59 4.18
C ARG A 952 7.19 -33.33 3.11
N SER A 953 7.18 -32.14 2.51
CA SER A 953 6.23 -31.75 1.46
C SER A 953 6.93 -30.79 0.50
N ALA A 954 6.59 -30.88 -0.78
CA ALA A 954 7.04 -29.98 -1.84
C ALA A 954 5.98 -30.01 -2.96
N ILE A 955 5.79 -28.90 -3.66
CA ILE A 955 4.88 -28.82 -4.80
C ILE A 955 5.67 -29.19 -6.06
N PRO A 956 5.45 -30.37 -6.67
CA PRO A 956 6.15 -30.73 -7.88
C PRO A 956 5.62 -29.95 -9.09
N ILE A 957 6.46 -29.75 -10.10
CA ILE A 957 6.10 -29.12 -11.37
C ILE A 957 5.69 -30.20 -12.39
N VAL A 958 4.68 -29.93 -13.21
CA VAL A 958 4.28 -30.80 -14.33
C VAL A 958 5.04 -30.37 -15.57
N VAL A 959 5.88 -31.25 -16.14
CA VAL A 959 6.62 -30.96 -17.37
C VAL A 959 6.06 -31.82 -18.50
N PRO A 960 5.47 -31.23 -19.55
CA PRO A 960 4.97 -31.96 -20.71
C PRO A 960 6.09 -32.82 -21.33
N PRO A 961 5.78 -33.99 -21.91
CA PRO A 961 4.42 -34.49 -22.20
C PRO A 961 3.72 -35.16 -21.00
N SER A 962 4.32 -35.13 -19.79
CA SER A 962 3.68 -35.65 -18.58
C SER A 962 2.49 -34.78 -18.19
N LEU A 963 1.42 -35.43 -17.72
CA LEU A 963 0.20 -34.76 -17.24
C LEU A 963 0.23 -34.49 -15.74
N ALA A 964 1.06 -35.21 -15.01
CA ALA A 964 1.14 -35.09 -13.56
C ALA A 964 2.52 -35.46 -13.03
N THR A 965 2.88 -34.84 -11.91
CA THR A 965 4.05 -35.21 -11.12
C THR A 965 3.61 -35.47 -9.68
N LEU A 966 3.97 -36.65 -9.16
CA LEU A 966 3.71 -37.04 -7.76
C LEU A 966 4.98 -36.86 -6.94
N PHE A 967 4.91 -36.02 -5.91
CA PHE A 967 5.93 -35.89 -4.89
C PHE A 967 5.65 -36.81 -3.70
N ILE A 968 6.67 -37.55 -3.26
CA ILE A 968 6.63 -38.42 -2.08
C ILE A 968 7.65 -37.90 -1.06
N GLY A 969 7.14 -37.41 0.08
CA GLY A 969 7.93 -36.82 1.15
C GLY A 969 8.77 -37.79 1.98
N ALA A 970 9.47 -37.25 2.96
CA ALA A 970 10.12 -38.01 4.03
C ALA A 970 9.08 -38.51 5.05
N PRO A 971 9.25 -39.71 5.64
CA PRO A 971 8.36 -40.19 6.68
C PRO A 971 8.48 -39.34 7.96
N TYR A 972 7.36 -39.10 8.61
CA TYR A 972 7.26 -38.39 9.89
C TYR A 972 6.15 -38.99 10.75
N VAL A 973 6.14 -38.65 12.04
CA VAL A 973 5.24 -39.25 13.02
C VAL A 973 4.09 -38.29 13.33
N LEU A 974 2.86 -38.80 13.30
CA LEU A 974 1.65 -38.11 13.74
C LEU A 974 0.93 -38.92 14.82
N PRO A 975 0.13 -38.30 15.71
CA PRO A 975 -0.78 -39.05 16.59
C PRO A 975 -1.72 -39.93 15.77
N ASP A 976 -1.94 -41.18 16.19
CA ASP A 976 -2.90 -42.07 15.52
C ASP A 976 -4.34 -41.68 15.93
N PRO A 977 -5.16 -41.11 15.04
CA PRO A 977 -6.53 -40.69 15.37
C PRO A 977 -7.46 -41.87 15.70
N LYS A 978 -7.04 -43.12 15.43
CA LYS A 978 -7.78 -44.34 15.77
C LYS A 978 -7.32 -44.98 17.08
N SER A 979 -6.20 -44.52 17.65
CA SER A 979 -5.69 -45.05 18.91
C SER A 979 -6.37 -44.37 20.10
N LYS A 980 -6.80 -45.18 21.07
CA LYS A 980 -7.36 -44.68 22.35
C LYS A 980 -6.28 -44.46 23.42
N THR A 981 -5.02 -44.76 23.11
CA THR A 981 -3.90 -44.86 24.07
C THR A 981 -2.70 -43.99 23.71
N SER A 982 -2.91 -42.89 22.98
CA SER A 982 -1.87 -41.92 22.56
C SER A 982 -0.75 -42.54 21.72
N GLU A 983 -1.05 -43.58 20.94
CA GLU A 983 -0.09 -44.15 20.01
C GLU A 983 0.12 -43.22 18.81
N THR A 984 1.28 -43.35 18.18
CA THR A 984 1.66 -42.56 17.02
C THR A 984 1.75 -43.42 15.78
N MET A 985 1.34 -42.89 14.63
CA MET A 985 1.51 -43.52 13.31
C MET A 985 2.62 -42.84 12.52
N GLU A 986 3.41 -43.63 11.81
CA GLU A 986 4.36 -43.12 10.82
C GLU A 986 3.65 -42.89 9.48
N VAL A 987 3.80 -41.68 8.93
CA VAL A 987 3.11 -41.23 7.72
C VAL A 987 4.07 -40.54 6.75
N VAL A 988 3.65 -40.39 5.50
CA VAL A 988 4.29 -39.58 4.48
C VAL A 988 3.26 -38.68 3.79
N SER A 989 3.67 -37.51 3.32
CA SER A 989 2.85 -36.68 2.44
C SER A 989 3.02 -37.10 0.98
N LEU A 990 1.89 -37.30 0.30
CA LEU A 990 1.80 -37.52 -1.15
C LEU A 990 1.21 -36.25 -1.77
N VAL A 991 2.00 -35.51 -2.56
CA VAL A 991 1.58 -34.26 -3.19
C VAL A 991 1.54 -34.45 -4.70
N LEU A 992 0.36 -34.40 -5.29
CA LEU A 992 0.16 -34.57 -6.73
C LEU A 992 -0.12 -33.22 -7.37
N THR A 993 0.74 -32.76 -8.27
CA THR A 993 0.43 -31.65 -9.19
C THR A 993 0.07 -32.22 -10.55
N PHE A 994 -0.99 -31.72 -11.17
CA PHE A 994 -1.49 -32.17 -12.47
C PHE A 994 -1.98 -30.99 -13.32
N ASP A 995 -2.05 -31.20 -14.64
CA ASP A 995 -2.63 -30.24 -15.57
C ASP A 995 -4.17 -30.29 -15.52
N HIS A 996 -4.77 -29.23 -14.95
CA HIS A 996 -6.20 -29.11 -14.71
C HIS A 996 -7.01 -28.94 -16.02
N ARG A 997 -6.36 -28.69 -17.16
CA ARG A 997 -7.02 -28.76 -18.48
C ARG A 997 -7.51 -30.18 -18.77
N TRP A 998 -6.78 -31.19 -18.30
CA TRP A 998 -6.98 -32.59 -18.64
C TRP A 998 -7.48 -33.44 -17.48
N ILE A 999 -7.20 -33.08 -16.23
CA ILE A 999 -7.61 -33.84 -15.03
C ILE A 999 -8.39 -32.91 -14.11
N ASN A 1000 -9.52 -33.35 -13.57
CA ASN A 1000 -10.27 -32.58 -12.57
C ASN A 1000 -9.92 -33.04 -11.15
N GLY A 1001 -10.27 -32.22 -10.15
CA GLY A 1001 -9.94 -32.51 -8.74
C GLY A 1001 -10.47 -33.87 -8.23
N VAL A 1002 -11.62 -34.33 -8.70
CA VAL A 1002 -12.19 -35.64 -8.29
C VAL A 1002 -11.38 -36.80 -8.87
N GLY A 1003 -10.99 -36.73 -10.14
CA GLY A 1003 -10.15 -37.74 -10.79
C GLY A 1003 -8.76 -37.83 -10.15
N ALA A 1004 -8.17 -36.67 -9.84
CA ALA A 1004 -6.89 -36.61 -9.13
C ALA A 1004 -6.98 -37.17 -7.70
N ALA A 1005 -8.04 -36.84 -6.94
CA ALA A 1005 -8.26 -37.40 -5.60
C ALA A 1005 -8.49 -38.92 -5.64
N SER A 1006 -9.21 -39.43 -6.65
CA SER A 1006 -9.43 -40.87 -6.82
C SER A 1006 -8.13 -41.63 -7.13
N PHE A 1007 -7.30 -41.09 -8.02
CA PHE A 1007 -5.97 -41.66 -8.32
C PHE A 1007 -5.08 -41.67 -7.08
N LEU A 1008 -4.96 -40.53 -6.39
CA LEU A 1008 -4.13 -40.41 -5.20
C LEU A 1008 -4.62 -41.32 -4.06
N SER A 1009 -5.93 -41.56 -3.95
CA SER A 1009 -6.49 -42.53 -3.02
C SER A 1009 -6.07 -43.97 -3.33
N ASP A 1010 -5.95 -44.36 -4.60
CA ASP A 1010 -5.52 -45.71 -4.99
C ASP A 1010 -4.02 -45.90 -4.81
N VAL A 1011 -3.21 -44.87 -5.08
CA VAL A 1011 -1.78 -44.84 -4.75
C VAL A 1011 -1.58 -45.02 -3.24
N ARG A 1012 -2.31 -44.24 -2.44
CA ARG A 1012 -2.32 -44.35 -0.97
C ARG A 1012 -2.67 -45.76 -0.52
N LYS A 1013 -3.77 -46.34 -1.02
CA LYS A 1013 -4.16 -47.73 -0.66
C LYS A 1013 -3.10 -48.75 -1.05
N GLY A 1014 -2.42 -48.56 -2.18
CA GLY A 1014 -1.33 -49.43 -2.63
C GLY A 1014 -0.12 -49.39 -1.70
N ILE A 1015 0.23 -48.20 -1.19
CA ILE A 1015 1.31 -48.01 -0.19
C ILE A 1015 0.87 -48.55 1.17
N GLU A 1016 -0.32 -48.18 1.65
CA GLU A 1016 -0.85 -48.60 2.95
C GLU A 1016 -1.17 -50.10 3.03
N ARG A 1017 -1.26 -50.82 1.91
CA ARG A 1017 -1.53 -52.27 1.87
C ARG A 1017 -0.42 -53.06 1.18
N PHE A 1018 0.76 -52.46 1.06
CA PHE A 1018 1.86 -53.09 0.34
C PHE A 1018 2.29 -54.39 1.03
N ASP A 1019 2.08 -55.52 0.37
CA ASP A 1019 2.42 -56.84 0.89
C ASP A 1019 2.84 -57.76 -0.26
N LEU A 1020 4.14 -57.76 -0.56
CA LEU A 1020 4.76 -58.57 -1.63
C LEU A 1020 6.06 -59.25 -1.15
N VAL A 1021 6.27 -59.31 0.18
CA VAL A 1021 7.46 -59.87 0.84
C VAL A 1021 7.08 -60.72 2.03
#